data_AF-A0A8H6EZV8-F1
#
_entry.id   AF-A0A8H6EZV8-F1
#
_cell.length_a   1.000
_cell.length_b   1.000
_cell.length_c   1.000
_cell.angle_alpha   90.00
_cell.angle_beta   90.00
_cell.angle_gamma   90.00
#
_symmetry.space_group_name_H-M   'P 1'
#
loop_
_entity.id
_entity.type
_entity.pdbx_description
1 polymer ?
#
loop_
_entity_poly.entity_id
_entity_poly.type
_entity_poly.pdbx_seq_one_letter_code
_entity_poly.pdbx_strand_id
1 'polypeptide(L)'
;MSTTATSTNELALLDKSVVVSPLVLLSVVDHYNRVAKDSKKRVVGVILGDNSTDTIKVTNSYAIPFEEDEKNPGVWFLDHNFIDSMGEMFKKINAKEKLIGWYHSGPKLKPSDLKINEVFRRYTDNPLLLIVDVQPREVGIPTDAYFAVDDIKNDGSAAEKTFIHVPSLIEAEEAEEIGVEHLLRDIRDQAAGNLSLRVSETHQSLLGLHQKLGEIANYLDKVYQKKLPMNHTILGKLQNVFNLLPNLMQQSGSDLDGGSDSSHALATAFTVKTNDELMIIYISTLVRAIIAFHDLIENKLENKKLTKTKHKLPLSGRVRHLTSHTSRISDNTSIGGLSSSSSVIENVASKVLTCQEPEAQSSQKTGIDPSDNTTNKHIPFKITPKDSQALKTQPVTLFPKSKAQLKNTCTAYLKLTKPNLTVLVTLSSICSYAISPLSVSLQELMFLTVGTALCSGAANAINMGREPEFDKQMPRTVGRPVVRGLITPTQAYRFAAVSGAIGCGMLWFGVNPTVSLLGFSNIVLYAWLYTSMKRKSIINTWVGAVVGAIPPLMGWAASSSLAHPAAWCLAGLLYAWQFPHFNALSHGIAQQYKSAGYVMTAAENPRLNARVALRYSVLMFPLCFGLSYFGVTDWVFPFDSAIANGWLTYLAYVFWQQQEKNYKNGAKPTSEGLALAGVHAKKLFWCSVWHLPAVLILAMLHKKDQWNRLFEHIGLKTRKIEGRLEV
;
A
#
# COMPACT_ATOMS: atom_id res chain seq x y z
N MET A 1 31.71 30.54 -36.81
CA MET A 1 32.60 31.06 -35.76
C MET A 1 32.29 32.53 -35.56
N SER A 2 31.53 32.85 -34.51
CA SER A 2 31.44 34.19 -33.90
C SER A 2 30.95 33.93 -32.48
N THR A 3 31.89 33.62 -31.59
CA THR A 3 31.64 33.42 -30.16
C THR A 3 31.46 34.78 -29.54
N THR A 4 30.23 35.07 -29.13
CA THR A 4 29.86 36.23 -28.32
C THR A 4 30.66 36.25 -27.02
N ALA A 5 31.28 37.40 -26.74
CA ALA A 5 32.04 37.67 -25.52
C ALA A 5 31.09 37.82 -24.32
N THR A 6 30.64 36.69 -23.78
CA THR A 6 30.26 36.61 -22.36
C THR A 6 31.56 36.72 -21.56
N SER A 7 31.60 37.55 -20.52
CA SER A 7 32.83 37.76 -19.76
C SER A 7 33.37 36.41 -19.26
N THR A 8 34.68 36.17 -19.36
CA THR A 8 35.31 34.87 -19.04
C THR A 8 34.98 34.33 -17.64
N ASN A 9 34.57 35.22 -16.71
CA ASN A 9 34.15 34.87 -15.36
C ASN A 9 32.71 34.32 -15.27
N GLU A 10 31.82 34.72 -16.18
CA GLU A 10 30.42 34.25 -16.20
C GLU A 10 30.28 32.86 -16.84
N LEU A 11 31.16 32.54 -17.80
CA LEU A 11 31.26 31.18 -18.36
C LEU A 11 31.72 30.15 -17.32
N ALA A 12 32.62 30.55 -16.41
CA ALA A 12 33.08 29.69 -15.31
C ALA A 12 31.99 29.37 -14.27
N LEU A 13 30.92 30.17 -14.20
CA LEU A 13 29.78 29.91 -13.32
C LEU A 13 28.82 28.84 -13.89
N LEU A 14 28.86 28.57 -15.20
CA LEU A 14 27.99 27.62 -15.88
C LEU A 14 28.44 26.16 -15.75
N ASP A 15 29.74 25.94 -15.51
CA ASP A 15 30.29 24.61 -15.29
C ASP A 15 30.13 24.12 -13.83
N LYS A 16 29.75 25.03 -12.93
CA LYS A 16 29.52 24.68 -11.53
C LYS A 16 28.27 23.80 -11.38
N SER A 17 28.30 22.93 -10.37
CA SER A 17 27.12 22.17 -9.94
C SER A 17 26.74 22.56 -8.52
N VAL A 18 25.43 22.55 -8.23
CA VAL A 18 24.89 22.88 -6.92
C VAL A 18 24.50 21.59 -6.22
N VAL A 19 25.03 21.38 -5.02
CA VAL A 19 24.69 20.26 -4.14
C VAL A 19 23.87 20.80 -2.98
N VAL A 20 22.68 20.24 -2.77
CA VAL A 20 21.74 20.66 -1.74
C VAL A 20 21.60 19.54 -0.70
N SER A 21 21.87 19.86 0.57
CA SER A 21 21.60 18.93 1.67
C SER A 21 20.09 18.71 1.87
N PRO A 22 19.63 17.48 2.18
CA PRO A 22 18.25 17.19 2.58
C PRO A 22 17.74 18.05 3.74
N LEU A 23 18.61 18.48 4.66
CA LEU A 23 18.24 19.34 5.78
C LEU A 23 17.68 20.68 5.30
N VAL A 24 18.25 21.23 4.23
CA VAL A 24 17.79 22.49 3.61
C VAL A 24 16.37 22.34 3.11
N LEU A 25 16.06 21.23 2.44
CA LEU A 25 14.72 20.97 1.90
C LEU A 25 13.68 20.90 3.02
N LEU A 26 13.99 20.15 4.08
CA LEU A 26 13.10 20.04 5.24
C LEU A 26 12.92 21.38 5.96
N SER A 27 13.99 22.17 6.07
CA SER A 27 13.95 23.50 6.67
C SER A 27 13.08 24.47 5.88
N VAL A 28 13.19 24.50 4.55
CA VAL A 28 12.33 25.35 3.71
C VAL A 28 10.86 24.97 3.82
N VAL A 29 10.55 23.68 3.87
CA VAL A 29 9.17 23.19 4.09
C VAL A 29 8.66 23.61 5.48
N ASP A 30 9.49 23.54 6.52
CA ASP A 30 9.14 24.01 7.86
C ASP A 30 8.90 25.53 7.88
N HIS A 31 9.78 26.31 7.26
CA HIS A 31 9.63 27.76 7.13
C HIS A 31 8.32 28.14 6.42
N TYR A 32 7.98 27.43 5.35
CA TYR A 32 6.71 27.60 4.65
C TYR A 32 5.50 27.31 5.55
N ASN A 33 5.56 26.23 6.33
CA ASN A 33 4.47 25.85 7.24
C ASN A 33 4.28 26.83 8.40
N ARG A 34 5.34 27.51 8.85
CA ARG A 34 5.27 28.52 9.92
C ARG A 34 4.64 29.83 9.45
N VAL A 35 4.92 30.24 8.21
CA VAL A 35 4.57 31.58 7.71
C VAL A 35 3.37 31.57 6.78
N ALA A 36 3.30 30.59 5.87
CA ALA A 36 2.49 30.70 4.66
C ALA A 36 1.46 29.57 4.46
N LYS A 37 1.28 28.67 5.43
CA LYS A 37 0.44 27.45 5.32
C LYS A 37 -0.99 27.68 4.80
N ASP A 38 -1.60 28.81 5.15
CA ASP A 38 -2.97 29.18 4.76
C ASP A 38 -3.03 30.29 3.70
N SER A 39 -1.89 30.68 3.12
CA SER A 39 -1.76 31.78 2.17
C SER A 39 -1.14 31.35 0.84
N LYS A 40 -1.29 32.17 -0.19
CA LYS A 40 -0.55 32.02 -1.45
C LYS A 40 0.80 32.73 -1.43
N LYS A 41 1.24 33.21 -0.26
CA LYS A 41 2.52 33.90 -0.12
C LYS A 41 3.66 32.91 -0.29
N ARG A 42 4.76 33.40 -0.87
CA ARG A 42 6.02 32.66 -0.91
C ARG A 42 6.86 33.05 0.31
N VAL A 43 7.68 32.11 0.74
CA VAL A 43 8.69 32.36 1.76
C VAL A 43 10.02 32.60 1.08
N VAL A 44 10.74 33.62 1.55
CA VAL A 44 12.10 33.93 1.15
C VAL A 44 13.00 33.71 2.36
N GLY A 45 14.21 33.24 2.11
CA GLY A 45 15.21 33.10 3.15
C GLY A 45 16.62 33.06 2.58
N VAL A 46 17.58 33.01 3.50
CA VAL A 46 19.01 32.97 3.17
C VAL A 46 19.46 31.51 3.12
N ILE A 47 20.33 31.20 2.16
CA ILE A 47 21.06 29.93 2.16
C ILE A 47 22.51 30.15 2.57
N LEU A 48 22.99 29.22 3.38
CA LEU A 48 24.35 29.16 3.88
C LEU A 48 25.05 27.93 3.33
N GLY A 49 26.36 28.04 3.16
CA GLY A 49 27.16 26.93 2.70
C GLY A 49 28.55 27.35 2.27
N ASP A 50 29.13 26.58 1.35
CA ASP A 50 30.47 26.79 0.82
C ASP A 50 30.43 26.98 -0.71
N ASN A 51 31.13 28.02 -1.17
CA ASN A 51 31.31 28.37 -2.59
C ASN A 51 32.81 28.44 -2.96
N SER A 52 33.68 27.80 -2.15
CA SER A 52 35.13 27.80 -2.39
C SER A 52 35.56 26.83 -3.49
N THR A 53 34.76 25.81 -3.76
CA THR A 53 35.01 24.77 -4.77
C THR A 53 34.19 24.99 -6.05
N ASP A 54 34.47 24.16 -7.06
CA ASP A 54 33.70 24.08 -8.30
C ASP A 54 32.25 23.61 -8.04
N THR A 55 32.07 22.77 -7.02
CA THR A 55 30.76 22.40 -6.49
C THR A 55 30.33 23.38 -5.41
N ILE A 56 29.13 23.95 -5.51
CA ILE A 56 28.55 24.81 -4.48
C ILE A 56 27.73 23.93 -3.55
N LYS A 57 28.11 23.89 -2.27
CA LYS A 57 27.42 23.06 -1.28
C LYS A 57 26.51 23.93 -0.42
N VAL A 58 25.21 23.68 -0.50
CA VAL A 58 24.18 24.32 0.32
C VAL A 58 23.94 23.43 1.54
N THR A 59 24.44 23.86 2.71
CA THR A 59 24.37 23.07 3.94
C THR A 59 23.17 23.45 4.79
N ASN A 60 22.86 24.75 4.87
CA ASN A 60 21.88 25.25 5.83
C ASN A 60 21.05 26.40 5.25
N SER A 61 19.92 26.70 5.88
CA SER A 61 19.04 27.79 5.48
C SER A 61 18.25 28.34 6.65
N TYR A 62 17.89 29.62 6.58
CA TYR A 62 16.98 30.23 7.56
C TYR A 62 16.02 31.21 6.87
N ALA A 63 14.80 31.31 7.39
CA ALA A 63 13.80 32.25 6.90
C ALA A 63 14.12 33.69 7.34
N ILE A 64 13.79 34.66 6.49
CA ILE A 64 13.87 36.08 6.81
C ILE A 64 12.47 36.69 6.88
N PRO A 65 12.24 37.74 7.69
CA PRO A 65 11.01 38.51 7.64
C PRO A 65 10.84 39.10 6.24
N PHE A 66 9.85 38.59 5.50
CA PHE A 66 9.58 38.96 4.11
C PHE A 66 8.08 39.15 3.90
N GLU A 67 7.71 40.27 3.30
CA GLU A 67 6.34 40.55 2.87
C GLU A 67 6.31 40.99 1.41
N GLU A 68 5.37 40.47 0.64
CA GLU A 68 5.14 40.83 -0.76
C GLU A 68 3.68 41.24 -0.91
N ASP A 69 3.43 42.35 -1.62
CA ASP A 69 2.07 42.76 -1.95
C ASP A 69 1.50 41.86 -3.07
N GLU A 70 0.32 41.28 -2.83
CA GLU A 70 -0.36 40.43 -3.82
C GLU A 70 -0.86 41.23 -5.03
N LYS A 71 -1.14 42.53 -4.86
CA LYS A 71 -1.65 43.38 -5.96
C LYS A 71 -0.53 43.90 -6.83
N ASN A 72 0.60 44.27 -6.22
CA ASN A 72 1.75 44.79 -6.93
C ASN A 72 3.01 43.99 -6.58
N PRO A 73 3.40 42.99 -7.41
CA PRO A 73 4.58 42.15 -7.15
C PRO A 73 5.90 42.94 -7.21
N GLY A 74 5.88 44.19 -7.67
CA GLY A 74 7.05 45.07 -7.62
C GLY A 74 7.37 45.65 -6.24
N VAL A 75 6.44 45.53 -5.28
CA VAL A 75 6.57 46.06 -3.90
C VAL A 75 6.74 44.89 -2.93
N TRP A 76 7.89 44.88 -2.27
CA TRP A 76 8.23 43.87 -1.27
C TRP A 76 9.06 44.50 -0.16
N PHE A 77 8.98 43.89 1.02
CA PHE A 77 9.73 44.26 2.22
C PHE A 77 10.64 43.11 2.61
N LEU A 78 11.88 43.45 2.96
CA LEU A 78 12.91 42.52 3.39
C LEU A 78 13.76 43.20 4.46
N ASP A 79 13.91 42.56 5.61
CA ASP A 79 14.68 43.12 6.73
C ASP A 79 16.18 42.80 6.59
N HIS A 80 16.98 43.81 6.23
CA HIS A 80 18.44 43.69 6.11
C HIS A 80 19.14 43.51 7.46
N ASN A 81 18.63 44.16 8.52
CA ASN A 81 19.26 44.10 9.85
C ASN A 81 19.18 42.70 10.44
N PHE A 82 18.08 41.99 10.13
CA PHE A 82 17.92 40.60 10.50
C PHE A 82 18.95 39.69 9.82
N ILE A 83 19.24 39.91 8.54
CA ILE A 83 20.23 39.13 7.78
C ILE A 83 21.62 39.32 8.38
N ASP A 84 22.01 40.56 8.69
CA ASP A 84 23.31 40.86 9.28
C ASP A 84 23.46 40.24 10.67
N SER A 85 22.47 40.45 11.53
CA SER A 85 22.48 39.91 12.91
C SER A 85 22.53 38.39 12.93
N MET A 86 21.72 37.74 12.08
CA MET A 86 21.67 36.28 12.01
C MET A 86 22.95 35.71 11.37
N GLY A 87 23.49 36.39 10.35
CA GLY A 87 24.75 36.04 9.70
C GLY A 87 25.92 36.04 10.69
N GLU A 88 26.01 37.03 11.58
CA GLU A 88 27.01 37.04 12.64
C GLU A 88 26.86 35.88 13.63
N MET A 89 25.63 35.50 13.98
CA MET A 89 25.39 34.37 14.88
C MET A 89 25.79 33.04 14.23
N PHE A 90 25.41 32.79 12.97
CA PHE A 90 25.82 31.57 12.27
C PHE A 90 27.33 31.49 12.09
N LYS A 91 28.00 32.62 11.81
CA LYS A 91 29.46 32.68 11.71
C LYS A 91 30.16 32.32 13.02
N LYS A 92 29.55 32.61 14.18
CA LYS A 92 30.06 32.21 15.51
C LYS A 92 29.88 30.72 15.77
N ILE A 93 28.82 30.10 15.25
CA ILE A 93 28.53 28.67 15.42
C ILE A 93 29.44 27.84 14.50
N ASN A 94 29.50 28.21 13.22
CA ASN A 94 30.28 27.53 12.22
C ASN A 94 30.92 28.53 11.26
N ALA A 95 32.23 28.73 11.38
CA ALA A 95 32.97 29.66 10.54
C ALA A 95 33.10 29.22 9.07
N LYS A 96 32.81 27.95 8.76
CA LYS A 96 32.79 27.43 7.39
C LYS A 96 31.54 27.84 6.63
N GLU A 97 30.42 28.03 7.34
CA GLU A 97 29.17 28.45 6.71
C GLU A 97 29.21 29.93 6.38
N LYS A 98 29.19 30.23 5.08
CA LYS A 98 29.10 31.59 4.57
C LYS A 98 27.75 31.79 3.90
N LEU A 99 27.29 33.03 3.85
CA LEU A 99 26.16 33.38 3.00
C LEU A 99 26.58 33.14 1.55
N ILE A 100 25.83 32.31 0.83
CA ILE A 100 26.09 31.98 -0.59
C ILE A 100 24.99 32.50 -1.51
N GLY A 101 23.81 32.78 -0.97
CA GLY A 101 22.68 33.29 -1.74
C GLY A 101 21.38 33.24 -0.95
N TRP A 102 20.28 33.05 -1.66
CA TRP A 102 18.94 33.04 -1.07
C TRP A 102 18.06 31.99 -1.73
N TYR A 103 17.04 31.55 -1.02
CA TYR A 103 16.02 30.64 -1.54
C TYR A 103 14.65 31.29 -1.55
N HIS A 104 13.76 30.78 -2.41
CA HIS A 104 12.33 30.99 -2.23
C HIS A 104 11.52 29.73 -2.52
N SER A 105 10.33 29.66 -1.92
CA SER A 105 9.46 28.48 -1.94
C SER A 105 8.68 28.23 -3.25
N GLY A 106 9.11 28.81 -4.38
CA GLY A 106 8.43 28.63 -5.68
C GLY A 106 7.00 29.21 -5.79
N PRO A 107 6.17 28.78 -6.77
CA PRO A 107 6.42 27.67 -7.71
C PRO A 107 7.10 28.08 -9.03
N LYS A 108 7.22 29.38 -9.35
CA LYS A 108 7.88 29.87 -10.58
C LYS A 108 8.65 31.14 -10.32
N LEU A 109 9.66 31.42 -11.15
CA LEU A 109 10.40 32.69 -11.13
C LEU A 109 9.45 33.86 -11.41
N LYS A 110 9.65 34.96 -10.70
CA LYS A 110 8.99 36.23 -10.92
C LYS A 110 9.99 37.30 -11.37
N PRO A 111 9.59 38.31 -12.16
CA PRO A 111 10.48 39.43 -12.52
C PRO A 111 10.99 40.23 -11.32
N SER A 112 10.26 40.22 -10.20
CA SER A 112 10.68 40.82 -8.93
C SER A 112 11.96 40.22 -8.37
N ASP A 113 12.28 38.98 -8.74
CA ASP A 113 13.36 38.20 -8.15
C ASP A 113 14.72 38.73 -8.59
N LEU A 114 14.80 39.35 -9.78
CA LEU A 114 15.98 40.09 -10.21
C LEU A 114 16.30 41.25 -9.26
N LYS A 115 15.26 41.98 -8.80
CA LYS A 115 15.44 43.09 -7.86
C LYS A 115 15.87 42.60 -6.47
N ILE A 116 15.31 41.49 -6.02
CA ILE A 116 15.70 40.85 -4.75
C ILE A 116 17.15 40.35 -4.83
N ASN A 117 17.54 39.78 -5.98
CA ASN A 117 18.89 39.30 -6.20
C ASN A 117 19.95 40.42 -6.14
N GLU A 118 19.64 41.61 -6.67
CA GLU A 118 20.52 42.79 -6.54
C GLU A 118 20.73 43.23 -5.09
N VAL A 119 19.73 43.02 -4.22
CA VAL A 119 19.91 43.27 -2.79
C VAL A 119 20.88 42.25 -2.18
N PHE A 120 20.73 40.97 -2.51
CA PHE A 120 21.63 39.93 -2.02
C PHE A 120 23.06 40.07 -2.55
N ARG A 121 23.24 40.77 -3.67
CA ARG A 121 24.56 41.11 -4.23
C ARG A 121 25.43 41.95 -3.29
N ARG A 122 24.83 42.61 -2.29
CA ARG A 122 25.56 43.33 -1.23
C ARG A 122 26.30 42.40 -0.28
N TYR A 123 25.83 41.17 -0.14
CA TYR A 123 26.38 40.17 0.78
C TYR A 123 27.31 39.19 0.06
N THR A 124 27.03 38.87 -1.21
CA THR A 124 27.84 37.98 -2.05
C THR A 124 27.94 38.50 -3.47
N ASP A 125 29.09 38.36 -4.12
CA ASP A 125 29.29 38.90 -5.48
C ASP A 125 28.35 38.26 -6.52
N ASN A 126 28.14 36.94 -6.39
CA ASN A 126 27.28 36.11 -7.24
C ASN A 126 26.32 35.30 -6.37
N PRO A 127 25.18 35.87 -5.94
CA PRO A 127 24.21 35.17 -5.12
C PRO A 127 23.55 34.02 -5.90
N LEU A 128 23.56 32.83 -5.31
CA LEU A 128 22.82 31.68 -5.81
C LEU A 128 21.34 31.83 -5.46
N LEU A 129 20.46 31.69 -6.47
CA LEU A 129 19.02 31.57 -6.27
C LEU A 129 18.62 30.10 -6.27
N LEU A 130 18.13 29.61 -5.13
CA LEU A 130 17.58 28.26 -5.00
C LEU A 130 16.05 28.29 -4.92
N ILE A 131 15.39 27.66 -5.88
CA ILE A 131 13.94 27.48 -5.86
C ILE A 131 13.66 26.10 -5.30
N VAL A 132 12.93 26.05 -4.18
CA VAL A 132 12.50 24.79 -3.58
C VAL A 132 10.98 24.69 -3.69
N ASP A 133 10.50 23.72 -4.44
CA ASP A 133 9.06 23.48 -4.55
C ASP A 133 8.55 22.74 -3.30
N VAL A 134 7.79 23.46 -2.47
CA VAL A 134 7.19 22.91 -1.24
C VAL A 134 6.00 21.98 -1.56
N GLN A 135 5.41 22.08 -2.74
CA GLN A 135 4.27 21.27 -3.17
C GLN A 135 4.57 20.60 -4.52
N PRO A 136 5.52 19.65 -4.58
CA PRO A 136 5.96 19.06 -5.83
C PRO A 136 4.81 18.37 -6.53
N ARG A 137 4.44 18.90 -7.71
CA ARG A 137 3.44 18.30 -8.62
C ARG A 137 4.09 17.47 -9.70
N GLU A 138 5.34 17.77 -10.02
CA GLU A 138 6.09 17.14 -11.10
C GLU A 138 6.96 16.00 -10.57
N VAL A 139 7.24 15.06 -11.47
CA VAL A 139 8.17 13.97 -11.20
C VAL A 139 9.59 14.48 -11.44
N GLY A 140 10.38 14.60 -10.39
CA GLY A 140 11.76 15.06 -10.49
C GLY A 140 12.32 15.51 -9.15
N ILE A 141 13.51 16.12 -9.21
CA ILE A 141 14.12 16.79 -8.06
C ILE A 141 13.34 18.08 -7.83
N PRO A 142 12.84 18.37 -6.61
CA PRO A 142 12.02 19.55 -6.32
C PRO A 142 12.84 20.84 -6.14
N THR A 143 14.05 20.89 -6.71
CA THR A 143 14.97 22.01 -6.59
C THR A 143 15.42 22.47 -7.96
N ASP A 144 15.39 23.78 -8.18
CA ASP A 144 16.00 24.41 -9.35
C ASP A 144 16.97 25.51 -8.87
N ALA A 145 18.16 25.56 -9.46
CA ALA A 145 19.19 26.51 -9.10
C ALA A 145 19.46 27.50 -10.24
N TYR A 146 19.66 28.77 -9.92
CA TYR A 146 19.88 29.83 -10.91
C TYR A 146 20.95 30.83 -10.46
N PHE A 147 21.69 31.37 -11.44
CA PHE A 147 22.49 32.58 -11.29
C PHE A 147 21.94 33.71 -12.14
N ALA A 148 22.02 34.94 -11.64
CA ALA A 148 21.74 36.13 -12.44
C ALA A 148 22.96 36.47 -13.29
N VAL A 149 22.77 36.56 -14.60
CA VAL A 149 23.81 36.91 -15.58
C VAL A 149 23.27 38.00 -16.50
N ASP A 150 24.14 38.91 -16.94
CA ASP A 150 23.82 39.92 -17.93
C ASP A 150 23.79 39.26 -19.32
N ASP A 151 22.59 39.00 -19.88
CA ASP A 151 22.43 38.37 -21.19
C ASP A 151 22.45 39.43 -22.29
N ILE A 152 23.48 39.39 -23.13
CA ILE A 152 23.62 40.24 -24.31
C ILE A 152 22.97 39.50 -25.48
N LYS A 153 21.72 39.86 -25.79
CA LYS A 153 20.99 39.23 -26.89
C LYS A 153 21.60 39.61 -28.24
N ASN A 154 21.70 38.62 -29.13
CA ASN A 154 22.18 38.78 -30.51
C ASN A 154 21.28 39.66 -31.41
N ASP A 155 20.11 40.05 -30.93
CA ASP A 155 19.10 40.85 -31.64
C ASP A 155 19.38 42.37 -31.56
N GLY A 156 20.50 42.78 -30.95
CA GLY A 156 20.86 44.19 -30.78
C GLY A 156 20.06 44.95 -29.71
N SER A 157 19.21 44.26 -28.95
CA SER A 157 18.54 44.81 -27.78
C SER A 157 19.52 45.05 -26.64
N ALA A 158 19.20 46.01 -25.76
CA ALA A 158 19.99 46.30 -24.56
C ALA A 158 20.22 45.03 -23.71
N ALA A 159 21.38 44.96 -23.04
CA ALA A 159 21.71 43.88 -22.13
C ALA A 159 20.61 43.72 -21.07
N GLU A 160 20.05 42.51 -20.96
CA GLU A 160 18.98 42.20 -20.01
C GLU A 160 19.51 41.24 -18.95
N LYS A 161 19.29 41.55 -17.67
CA LYS A 161 19.58 40.61 -16.58
C LYS A 161 18.62 39.45 -16.62
N THR A 162 19.15 38.25 -16.76
CA THR A 162 18.34 37.03 -16.79
C THR A 162 18.90 35.98 -15.84
N PHE A 163 18.05 35.05 -15.42
CA PHE A 163 18.47 33.91 -14.63
C PHE A 163 18.82 32.74 -15.55
N ILE A 164 20.04 32.24 -15.43
CA ILE A 164 20.50 31.03 -16.13
C ILE A 164 20.45 29.85 -15.15
N HIS A 165 19.88 28.74 -15.61
CA HIS A 165 19.74 27.52 -14.82
C HIS A 165 21.07 26.79 -14.67
N VAL A 166 21.37 26.35 -13.45
CA VAL A 166 22.54 25.53 -13.08
C VAL A 166 22.05 24.17 -12.57
N PRO A 167 22.71 23.05 -12.95
CA PRO A 167 22.31 21.73 -12.47
C PRO A 167 22.40 21.63 -10.94
N SER A 168 21.30 21.20 -10.32
CA SER A 168 21.23 20.91 -8.89
C SER A 168 21.13 19.40 -8.62
N LEU A 169 21.82 18.95 -7.58
CA LEU A 169 21.85 17.58 -7.08
C LEU A 169 21.51 17.59 -5.58
N ILE A 170 20.88 16.53 -5.09
CA ILE A 170 20.68 16.33 -3.66
C ILE A 170 21.73 15.32 -3.19
N GLU A 171 22.55 15.71 -2.24
CA GLU A 171 23.56 14.84 -1.61
C GLU A 171 23.44 14.99 -0.10
N ALA A 172 23.45 13.87 0.61
CA ALA A 172 23.38 13.85 2.07
C ALA A 172 24.78 13.65 2.65
N GLU A 173 25.09 14.32 3.76
CA GLU A 173 26.25 13.93 4.58
C GLU A 173 25.95 12.62 5.32
N GLU A 174 26.99 11.87 5.74
CA GLU A 174 26.83 10.58 6.44
C GLU A 174 25.90 10.69 7.67
N ALA A 175 26.01 11.80 8.41
CA ALA A 175 25.14 12.07 9.55
C ALA A 175 23.68 12.30 9.15
N GLU A 176 23.44 12.96 8.02
CA GLU A 176 22.09 13.21 7.49
C GLU A 176 21.49 11.96 6.85
N GLU A 177 22.30 11.15 6.17
CA GLU A 177 21.90 9.90 5.54
C GLU A 177 21.26 8.96 6.56
N ILE A 178 21.87 8.80 7.74
CA ILE A 178 21.30 8.00 8.84
C ILE A 178 19.91 8.52 9.25
N GLY A 179 19.73 9.84 9.33
CA GLY A 179 18.45 10.46 9.65
C GLY A 179 17.40 10.27 8.54
N VAL A 180 17.79 10.43 7.29
CA VAL A 180 16.93 10.24 6.12
C VAL A 180 16.50 8.79 6.01
N GLU A 181 17.41 7.83 6.17
CA GLU A 181 17.08 6.40 6.16
C GLU A 181 16.10 6.03 7.27
N HIS A 182 16.26 6.61 8.46
CA HIS A 182 15.33 6.40 9.57
C HIS A 182 13.92 6.88 9.21
N LEU A 183 13.79 8.06 8.60
CA LEU A 183 12.50 8.61 8.16
C LEU A 183 11.87 7.81 7.02
N LEU A 184 12.69 7.23 6.13
CA LEU A 184 12.23 6.49 4.96
C LEU A 184 11.86 5.03 5.24
N ARG A 185 12.13 4.50 6.45
CA ARG A 185 11.84 3.12 6.82
C ARG A 185 10.37 2.73 6.63
N ASP A 186 9.45 3.66 6.86
CA ASP A 186 8.00 3.42 6.76
C ASP A 186 7.46 3.57 5.32
N ILE A 187 8.22 4.21 4.44
CA ILE A 187 7.83 4.52 3.05
C ILE A 187 8.45 3.53 2.07
N ARG A 188 9.71 3.18 2.28
CA ARG A 188 10.43 2.24 1.42
C ARG A 188 9.89 0.84 1.71
N ASP A 189 9.24 0.24 0.70
CA ASP A 189 8.80 -1.14 0.77
C ASP A 189 10.04 -2.04 0.84
N GLN A 190 10.50 -2.36 2.06
CA GLN A 190 11.64 -3.24 2.30
C GLN A 190 11.44 -4.64 1.68
N ALA A 191 10.21 -4.99 1.28
CA ALA A 191 9.91 -6.24 0.60
C ALA A 191 10.07 -6.18 -0.94
N ALA A 192 10.27 -5.00 -1.52
CA ALA A 192 10.48 -4.86 -2.96
C ALA A 192 11.92 -5.28 -3.32
N GLY A 193 12.06 -6.39 -4.03
CA GLY A 193 13.37 -6.85 -4.51
C GLY A 193 14.02 -5.86 -5.49
N ASN A 194 15.35 -5.84 -5.55
CA ASN A 194 16.13 -4.89 -6.37
C ASN A 194 15.67 -4.79 -7.84
N LEU A 195 15.25 -5.91 -8.45
CA LEU A 195 14.73 -5.91 -9.83
C LEU A 195 13.44 -5.11 -9.95
N SER A 196 12.51 -5.27 -9.00
CA SER A 196 11.24 -4.54 -9.01
C SER A 196 11.41 -3.04 -8.81
N LEU A 197 12.40 -2.64 -7.99
CA LEU A 197 12.78 -1.25 -7.82
C LEU A 197 13.31 -0.66 -9.13
N ARG A 198 14.26 -1.32 -9.80
CA ARG A 198 14.79 -0.87 -11.10
C ARG A 198 13.72 -0.76 -12.19
N VAL A 199 12.78 -1.71 -12.25
CA VAL A 199 11.65 -1.64 -13.20
C VAL A 199 10.74 -0.45 -12.89
N SER A 200 10.51 -0.18 -11.61
CA SER A 200 9.72 0.98 -11.20
C SER A 200 10.43 2.31 -11.52
N GLU A 201 11.75 2.38 -11.28
CA GLU A 201 12.60 3.52 -11.62
C GLU A 201 12.60 3.79 -13.13
N THR A 202 12.83 2.77 -13.95
CA THR A 202 12.81 2.91 -15.42
C THR A 202 11.45 3.38 -15.95
N HIS A 203 10.34 2.85 -15.41
CA HIS A 203 9.00 3.33 -15.75
C HIS A 203 8.80 4.80 -15.34
N GLN A 204 9.28 5.19 -14.15
CA GLN A 204 9.19 6.55 -13.66
C GLN A 204 10.02 7.53 -14.51
N SER A 205 11.23 7.13 -14.90
CA SER A 205 12.10 7.91 -15.79
C SER A 205 11.47 8.12 -17.18
N LEU A 206 10.80 7.10 -17.72
CA LEU A 206 10.11 7.21 -19.00
C LEU A 206 8.91 8.18 -18.92
N LEU A 207 8.17 8.17 -17.82
CA LEU A 207 7.12 9.18 -17.57
C LEU A 207 7.70 10.60 -17.47
N GLY A 208 8.84 10.77 -16.80
CA GLY A 208 9.55 12.05 -16.73
C GLY A 208 9.96 12.55 -18.11
N LEU A 209 10.55 11.68 -18.93
CA LEU A 209 10.92 12.02 -20.31
C LEU A 209 9.69 12.41 -21.15
N HIS A 210 8.58 11.67 -21.04
CA HIS A 210 7.34 12.01 -21.73
C HIS A 210 6.81 13.40 -21.33
N GLN A 211 6.83 13.73 -20.04
CA GLN A 211 6.42 15.04 -19.55
C GLN A 211 7.30 16.16 -20.13
N LYS A 212 8.62 15.99 -20.10
CA LYS A 212 9.57 17.00 -20.64
C LYS A 212 9.45 17.16 -22.16
N LEU A 213 9.23 16.10 -22.92
CA LEU A 213 8.91 16.20 -24.35
C LEU A 213 7.58 16.95 -24.58
N GLY A 214 6.58 16.73 -23.72
CA GLY A 214 5.33 17.49 -23.73
C GLY A 214 5.53 18.98 -23.45
N GLU A 215 6.42 19.35 -22.52
CA GLU A 215 6.78 20.75 -22.23
C GLU A 215 7.44 21.42 -23.44
N ILE A 216 8.36 20.74 -24.13
CA ILE A 216 9.00 21.22 -25.37
C ILE A 216 7.95 21.45 -26.46
N ALA A 217 7.05 20.49 -26.68
CA ALA A 217 5.98 20.63 -27.67
C ALA A 217 5.06 21.81 -27.35
N ASN A 218 4.69 21.98 -26.07
CA ASN A 218 3.88 23.11 -25.62
C ASN A 218 4.59 24.46 -25.79
N TYR A 219 5.92 24.51 -25.62
CA TYR A 219 6.70 25.73 -25.89
C TYR A 219 6.67 26.07 -27.39
N LEU A 220 6.91 25.10 -28.26
CA LEU A 220 6.88 25.30 -29.71
C LEU A 220 5.51 25.76 -30.20
N ASP A 221 4.43 25.17 -29.67
CA ASP A 221 3.06 25.59 -29.98
C ASP A 221 2.77 27.03 -29.54
N LYS A 222 3.28 27.46 -28.38
CA LYS A 222 3.15 28.86 -27.92
C LYS A 222 3.94 29.85 -28.78
N VAL A 223 5.13 29.47 -29.25
CA VAL A 223 5.94 30.30 -30.16
C VAL A 223 5.24 30.38 -31.52
N TYR A 224 4.72 29.26 -32.03
CA TYR A 224 3.94 29.21 -33.28
C TYR A 224 2.69 30.11 -33.21
N GLN A 225 1.97 30.09 -32.09
CA GLN A 225 0.82 30.97 -31.82
C GLN A 225 1.21 32.43 -31.54
N LYS A 226 2.49 32.80 -31.62
CA LYS A 226 3.04 34.14 -31.31
C LYS A 226 2.74 34.65 -29.89
N LYS A 227 2.51 33.74 -28.93
CA LYS A 227 2.29 34.09 -27.51
C LYS A 227 3.60 34.33 -26.75
N LEU A 228 4.70 33.76 -27.25
CA LEU A 228 6.04 33.91 -26.68
C LEU A 228 7.03 34.33 -27.76
N PRO A 229 8.03 35.16 -27.45
CA PRO A 229 9.10 35.48 -28.39
C PRO A 229 9.94 34.24 -28.67
N MET A 230 10.46 34.15 -29.89
CA MET A 230 11.35 33.08 -30.31
C MET A 230 12.71 33.24 -29.62
N ASN A 231 13.19 32.18 -28.95
CA ASN A 231 14.53 32.15 -28.37
C ASN A 231 15.44 31.23 -29.21
N HIS A 232 16.41 31.83 -29.90
CA HIS A 232 17.32 31.12 -30.80
C HIS A 232 18.18 30.07 -30.09
N THR A 233 18.55 30.29 -28.83
CA THR A 233 19.36 29.35 -28.03
C THR A 233 18.63 28.04 -27.82
N ILE A 234 17.32 28.10 -27.54
CA ILE A 234 16.48 26.91 -27.35
C ILE A 234 16.35 26.13 -28.68
N LEU A 235 16.11 26.84 -29.78
CA LEU A 235 15.99 26.22 -31.11
C LEU A 235 17.31 25.56 -31.55
N GLY A 236 18.45 26.19 -31.30
CA GLY A 236 19.76 25.59 -31.58
C GLY A 236 19.99 24.29 -30.78
N LYS A 237 19.60 24.27 -29.50
CA LYS A 237 19.64 23.03 -28.69
C LYS A 237 18.71 21.96 -29.25
N LEU A 238 17.50 22.32 -29.70
CA LEU A 238 16.57 21.37 -30.31
C LEU A 238 17.08 20.80 -31.63
N GLN A 239 17.74 21.63 -32.45
CA GLN A 239 18.42 21.16 -33.67
C GLN A 239 19.47 20.10 -33.35
N ASN A 240 20.28 20.32 -32.30
CA ASN A 240 21.25 19.34 -31.83
C ASN A 240 20.57 18.04 -31.37
N VAL A 241 19.42 18.11 -30.69
CA VAL A 241 18.66 16.91 -30.28
C VAL A 241 18.26 16.06 -31.49
N PHE A 242 17.73 16.68 -32.55
CA PHE A 242 17.38 15.95 -33.77
C PHE A 242 18.61 15.42 -34.53
N ASN A 243 19.71 16.17 -34.52
CA ASN A 243 20.96 15.75 -35.14
C ASN A 243 21.62 14.56 -34.42
N LEU A 244 21.44 14.47 -33.10
CA LEU A 244 21.95 13.38 -32.27
C LEU A 244 20.97 12.19 -32.15
N LEU A 245 19.84 12.23 -32.86
CA LEU A 245 18.85 11.15 -32.78
C LEU A 245 19.43 9.87 -33.42
N PRO A 246 19.49 8.75 -32.67
CA PRO A 246 20.01 7.50 -33.22
C PRO A 246 19.06 6.94 -34.29
N ASN A 247 19.57 6.72 -35.50
CA ASN A 247 18.83 6.14 -36.60
C ASN A 247 19.15 4.64 -36.73
N LEU A 248 18.14 3.78 -36.56
CA LEU A 248 18.27 2.32 -36.67
C LEU A 248 17.99 1.78 -38.09
N MET A 249 17.35 2.57 -38.94
CA MET A 249 16.97 2.19 -40.31
C MET A 249 17.33 3.31 -41.27
N GLN A 250 18.55 3.27 -41.83
CA GLN A 250 18.79 3.92 -43.10
C GLN A 250 18.56 2.89 -44.21
N GLN A 251 17.30 2.73 -44.62
CA GLN A 251 16.98 2.01 -45.86
C GLN A 251 17.32 2.91 -47.05
N SER A 252 18.43 2.60 -47.71
CA SER A 252 18.58 2.58 -49.16
C SER A 252 17.74 3.57 -49.96
N GLY A 253 18.33 4.74 -50.26
CA GLY A 253 18.01 5.53 -51.43
C GLY A 253 19.18 5.46 -52.41
N SER A 254 19.02 4.64 -53.46
CA SER A 254 19.75 4.63 -54.74
C SER A 254 21.28 4.78 -54.73
N ASP A 255 21.95 3.69 -55.09
CA ASP A 255 23.11 3.62 -55.99
C ASP A 255 24.01 4.87 -56.05
N LEU A 256 25.17 4.79 -55.39
CA LEU A 256 26.50 5.08 -55.94
C LEU A 256 27.53 5.05 -54.78
N ASP A 257 28.46 4.11 -54.90
CA ASP A 257 29.79 4.07 -54.26
C ASP A 257 29.91 3.95 -52.71
N GLY A 258 30.24 2.73 -52.25
CA GLY A 258 31.31 2.54 -51.25
C GLY A 258 31.06 2.70 -49.74
N GLY A 259 29.83 2.73 -49.22
CA GLY A 259 29.62 3.04 -47.79
C GLY A 259 28.47 2.36 -47.03
N SER A 260 28.01 1.16 -47.42
CA SER A 260 26.74 0.58 -46.95
C SER A 260 26.81 -0.45 -45.78
N ASP A 261 27.91 -0.56 -45.04
CA ASP A 261 28.08 -1.63 -44.02
C ASP A 261 27.74 -1.23 -42.57
N SER A 262 27.67 0.07 -42.25
CA SER A 262 27.60 0.54 -40.85
C SER A 262 26.24 0.34 -40.18
N SER A 263 25.14 0.40 -40.93
CA SER A 263 23.78 0.30 -40.37
C SER A 263 23.39 -1.13 -40.00
N HIS A 264 23.78 -2.11 -40.83
CA HIS A 264 23.63 -3.54 -40.49
C HIS A 264 24.55 -3.95 -39.34
N ALA A 265 25.75 -3.35 -39.23
CA ALA A 265 26.69 -3.63 -38.15
C ALA A 265 26.11 -3.28 -36.76
N LEU A 266 25.40 -2.16 -36.61
CA LEU A 266 24.84 -1.74 -35.31
C LEU A 266 23.70 -2.66 -34.85
N ALA A 267 22.76 -3.01 -35.75
CA ALA A 267 21.69 -3.96 -35.43
C ALA A 267 22.24 -5.36 -35.11
N THR A 268 23.26 -5.80 -35.84
CA THR A 268 23.95 -7.06 -35.57
C THR A 268 24.67 -7.00 -34.22
N ALA A 269 25.36 -5.91 -33.90
CA ALA A 269 26.04 -5.72 -32.61
C ALA A 269 25.06 -5.73 -31.43
N PHE A 270 23.88 -5.11 -31.56
CA PHE A 270 22.82 -5.21 -30.55
C PHE A 270 22.35 -6.65 -30.38
N THR A 271 22.13 -7.38 -31.47
CA THR A 271 21.70 -8.78 -31.43
C THR A 271 22.73 -9.67 -30.75
N VAL A 272 24.02 -9.51 -31.08
CA VAL A 272 25.13 -10.24 -30.44
C VAL A 272 25.17 -9.94 -28.94
N LYS A 273 25.12 -8.66 -28.55
CA LYS A 273 25.14 -8.27 -27.14
C LYS A 273 23.93 -8.82 -26.36
N THR A 274 22.74 -8.81 -26.95
CA THR A 274 21.55 -9.41 -26.33
C THR A 274 21.70 -10.92 -26.18
N ASN A 275 22.26 -11.61 -27.18
CA ASN A 275 22.51 -13.05 -27.07
C ASN A 275 23.50 -13.36 -25.95
N ASP A 276 24.60 -12.60 -25.82
CA ASP A 276 25.58 -12.76 -24.75
C ASP A 276 24.95 -12.56 -23.36
N GLU A 277 24.12 -11.53 -23.20
CA GLU A 277 23.40 -11.26 -21.95
C GLU A 277 22.43 -12.39 -21.60
N LEU A 278 21.70 -12.92 -22.60
CA LEU A 278 20.79 -14.06 -22.41
C LEU A 278 21.55 -15.32 -21.99
N MET A 279 22.73 -15.60 -22.56
CA MET A 279 23.55 -16.75 -22.16
C MET A 279 23.95 -16.67 -20.68
N ILE A 280 24.36 -15.49 -20.20
CA ILE A 280 24.70 -15.26 -18.78
C ILE A 280 23.47 -15.50 -17.88
N ILE A 281 22.30 -15.03 -18.31
CA ILE A 281 21.03 -15.25 -17.58
C ILE A 281 20.73 -16.75 -17.51
N TYR A 282 20.85 -17.50 -18.61
CA TYR A 282 20.57 -18.94 -18.63
C TYR A 282 21.48 -19.71 -17.68
N ILE A 283 22.79 -19.47 -17.73
CA ILE A 283 23.75 -20.12 -16.81
C ILE A 283 23.41 -19.77 -15.36
N SER A 284 23.11 -18.51 -15.06
CA SER A 284 22.73 -18.07 -13.71
C SER A 284 21.45 -18.76 -13.22
N THR A 285 20.45 -18.93 -14.09
CA THR A 285 19.20 -19.63 -13.73
C THR A 285 19.41 -21.12 -13.49
N LEU A 286 20.29 -21.76 -14.26
CA LEU A 286 20.64 -23.16 -14.08
C LEU A 286 21.35 -23.39 -12.73
N VAL A 287 22.30 -22.52 -12.38
CA VAL A 287 22.96 -22.55 -11.06
C VAL A 287 21.95 -22.37 -9.93
N ARG A 288 21.01 -21.42 -10.05
CA ARG A 288 19.95 -21.23 -9.05
C ARG A 288 19.06 -22.46 -8.87
N ALA A 289 18.75 -23.18 -9.95
CA ALA A 289 17.95 -24.40 -9.87
C ALA A 289 18.70 -25.51 -9.10
N ILE A 290 20.02 -25.64 -9.33
CA ILE A 290 20.86 -26.59 -8.60
C ILE A 290 20.91 -26.24 -7.10
N ILE A 291 21.11 -24.98 -6.75
CA ILE A 291 21.13 -24.52 -5.35
C ILE A 291 19.78 -24.80 -4.67
N ALA A 292 18.67 -24.43 -5.31
CA ALA A 292 17.34 -24.69 -4.76
C ALA A 292 17.05 -26.19 -4.57
N PHE A 293 17.57 -27.04 -5.46
CA PHE A 293 17.46 -28.49 -5.32
C PHE A 293 18.32 -29.01 -4.15
N HIS A 294 19.53 -28.48 -3.97
CA HIS A 294 20.39 -28.78 -2.84
C HIS A 294 19.72 -28.44 -1.51
N ASP A 295 19.11 -27.26 -1.40
CA ASP A 295 18.37 -26.84 -0.21
C ASP A 295 17.22 -27.81 0.11
N LEU A 296 16.51 -28.33 -0.91
CA LEU A 296 15.45 -29.32 -0.70
C LEU A 296 15.98 -30.65 -0.17
N ILE A 297 17.14 -31.10 -0.67
CA ILE A 297 17.82 -32.30 -0.18
C ILE A 297 18.23 -32.10 1.28
N GLU A 298 18.86 -30.97 1.60
CA GLU A 298 19.31 -30.65 2.95
C GLU A 298 18.14 -30.60 3.93
N ASN A 299 17.04 -29.92 3.56
CA ASN A 299 15.80 -29.90 4.31
C ASN A 299 15.24 -31.31 4.57
N LYS A 300 15.28 -32.21 3.57
CA LYS A 300 14.84 -33.61 3.77
C LYS A 300 15.79 -34.39 4.66
N LEU A 301 17.11 -34.18 4.55
CA LEU A 301 18.11 -34.83 5.39
C LEU A 301 17.95 -34.40 6.85
N GLU A 302 17.76 -33.11 7.11
CA GLU A 302 17.51 -32.56 8.44
C GLU A 302 16.22 -33.11 9.05
N ASN A 303 15.12 -33.12 8.28
CA ASN A 303 13.86 -33.73 8.71
C ASN A 303 14.01 -35.23 9.03
N LYS A 304 14.82 -35.96 8.26
CA LYS A 304 15.12 -37.37 8.53
C LYS A 304 15.97 -37.55 9.79
N LYS A 305 16.91 -36.65 10.08
CA LYS A 305 17.67 -36.65 11.34
C LYS A 305 16.72 -36.38 12.52
N LEU A 306 15.87 -35.35 12.43
CA LEU A 306 14.89 -35.00 13.46
C LEU A 306 13.91 -36.14 13.78
N THR A 307 13.42 -36.85 12.76
CA THR A 307 12.53 -38.01 12.96
C THR A 307 13.25 -39.19 13.61
N LYS A 308 14.49 -39.48 13.22
CA LYS A 308 15.32 -40.51 13.88
C LYS A 308 15.62 -40.16 15.34
N THR A 309 15.90 -38.90 15.65
CA THR A 309 16.12 -38.45 17.03
C THR A 309 14.84 -38.59 17.86
N LYS A 310 13.67 -38.26 17.31
CA LYS A 310 12.38 -38.46 17.98
C LYS A 310 12.07 -39.93 18.26
N HIS A 311 12.47 -40.86 17.38
CA HIS A 311 12.27 -42.30 17.57
C HIS A 311 13.24 -42.95 18.58
N LYS A 312 14.35 -42.29 18.95
CA LYS A 312 15.34 -42.83 19.90
C LYS A 312 15.09 -42.46 21.36
N LEU A 313 14.10 -41.61 21.68
CA LEU A 313 13.71 -41.37 23.08
C LEU A 313 12.64 -42.39 23.53
N PRO A 314 12.88 -43.19 24.59
CA PRO A 314 11.86 -44.07 25.13
C PRO A 314 10.79 -43.25 25.86
N LEU A 315 9.55 -43.76 25.81
CA LEU A 315 8.43 -43.34 26.65
C LEU A 315 8.79 -43.49 28.13
N SER A 316 9.35 -42.45 28.74
CA SER A 316 9.35 -42.28 30.19
C SER A 316 9.09 -40.82 30.50
N GLY A 317 7.92 -40.56 31.08
CA GLY A 317 7.48 -39.22 31.41
C GLY A 317 8.32 -38.63 32.54
N ARG A 318 8.84 -37.41 32.34
CA ARG A 318 8.76 -36.33 33.33
C ARG A 318 9.17 -35.02 32.68
N VAL A 319 8.24 -34.07 32.73
CA VAL A 319 8.51 -32.64 32.56
C VAL A 319 9.58 -32.22 33.57
N ARG A 320 10.72 -31.73 33.09
CA ARG A 320 11.53 -30.71 33.77
C ARG A 320 12.13 -29.76 32.76
N HIS A 321 11.86 -28.49 32.98
CA HIS A 321 12.63 -27.33 32.55
C HIS A 321 14.14 -27.61 32.51
N LEU A 322 14.83 -27.04 31.53
CA LEU A 322 16.16 -26.45 31.72
C LEU A 322 16.48 -25.51 30.55
N THR A 323 16.40 -24.23 30.85
CA THR A 323 17.03 -23.12 30.13
C THR A 323 18.55 -23.14 30.33
N SER A 324 19.28 -22.88 29.25
CA SER A 324 20.61 -22.27 29.13
C SER A 324 21.75 -22.73 30.06
N HIS A 325 22.76 -23.38 29.48
CA HIS A 325 24.18 -23.15 29.80
C HIS A 325 25.05 -23.55 28.60
N THR A 326 25.64 -22.57 27.91
CA THR A 326 26.72 -22.80 26.94
C THR A 326 28.00 -22.26 27.56
N SER A 327 28.87 -23.16 28.00
CA SER A 327 30.20 -22.86 28.50
C SER A 327 31.24 -22.97 27.38
N ARG A 328 32.11 -21.96 27.34
CA ARG A 328 33.33 -21.83 26.52
C ARG A 328 34.25 -23.05 26.62
N ILE A 329 34.87 -23.46 25.50
CA ILE A 329 36.18 -24.13 25.47
C ILE A 329 36.97 -23.57 24.28
N SER A 330 38.23 -23.22 24.57
CA SER A 330 39.23 -22.52 23.77
C SER A 330 40.21 -23.44 23.01
N ASP A 331 40.66 -22.94 21.87
CA ASP A 331 41.97 -23.05 21.19
C ASP A 331 42.70 -24.40 21.06
N ASN A 332 42.90 -24.86 19.82
CA ASN A 332 44.20 -24.76 19.11
C ASN A 332 44.20 -25.52 17.77
N THR A 333 44.90 -24.92 16.80
CA THR A 333 45.73 -25.50 15.71
C THR A 333 45.39 -24.93 14.33
N SER A 334 46.41 -24.27 13.76
CA SER A 334 46.48 -23.52 12.52
C SER A 334 46.50 -24.40 11.26
N ILE A 335 45.94 -23.90 10.15
CA ILE A 335 46.61 -23.65 8.85
C ILE A 335 45.59 -23.07 7.83
N GLY A 336 45.84 -21.82 7.44
CA GLY A 336 45.76 -21.27 6.07
C GLY A 336 44.46 -21.29 5.24
N GLY A 337 43.86 -20.10 5.05
CA GLY A 337 43.49 -19.66 3.69
C GLY A 337 42.02 -19.28 3.41
N LEU A 338 41.78 -17.96 3.38
CA LEU A 338 40.89 -17.22 2.47
C LEU A 338 39.37 -17.11 2.75
N SER A 339 38.91 -15.84 2.74
CA SER A 339 37.52 -15.33 2.69
C SER A 339 36.69 -15.48 3.97
N SER A 340 35.69 -14.65 4.31
CA SER A 340 35.38 -13.22 4.18
C SER A 340 33.99 -13.08 4.83
N SER A 341 33.81 -12.06 5.68
CA SER A 341 32.51 -11.40 5.89
C SER A 341 31.34 -12.27 6.40
N SER A 342 31.38 -12.76 7.64
CA SER A 342 30.17 -13.29 8.31
C SER A 342 30.07 -13.03 9.82
N SER A 343 31.05 -12.36 10.44
CA SER A 343 31.11 -12.20 11.91
C SER A 343 30.59 -10.87 12.46
N VAL A 344 30.09 -9.96 11.62
CA VAL A 344 29.55 -8.65 12.08
C VAL A 344 28.05 -8.74 12.43
N ILE A 345 27.34 -9.75 11.93
CA ILE A 345 25.87 -9.84 12.07
C ILE A 345 25.43 -10.44 13.43
N GLU A 346 26.30 -11.18 14.13
CA GLU A 346 25.97 -11.78 15.43
C GLU A 346 26.12 -10.82 16.63
N ASN A 347 26.93 -9.76 16.51
CA ASN A 347 27.17 -8.83 17.63
C ASN A 347 26.16 -7.67 17.73
N VAL A 348 25.29 -7.49 16.72
CA VAL A 348 24.22 -6.48 16.74
C VAL A 348 22.94 -7.04 17.37
N ALA A 349 22.72 -8.35 17.31
CA ALA A 349 21.50 -9.00 17.81
C ALA A 349 21.44 -9.14 19.35
N SER A 350 22.55 -8.94 20.08
CA SER A 350 22.62 -9.10 21.54
C SER A 350 22.60 -7.79 22.34
N LYS A 351 22.62 -6.62 21.68
CA LYS A 351 22.58 -5.29 22.34
C LYS A 351 21.22 -4.59 22.27
N VAL A 352 20.21 -5.20 21.66
CA VAL A 352 18.86 -4.63 21.46
C VAL A 352 17.83 -5.11 22.50
N LEU A 353 18.24 -5.86 23.53
CA LEU A 353 17.35 -6.38 24.58
C LEU A 353 17.80 -6.00 25.99
N THR A 354 17.93 -4.70 26.25
CA THR A 354 17.88 -4.15 27.62
C THR A 354 17.63 -2.65 27.57
N CYS A 355 16.36 -2.26 27.64
CA CYS A 355 15.98 -0.95 28.18
C CYS A 355 14.91 -1.21 29.24
N GLN A 356 15.34 -1.15 30.50
CA GLN A 356 14.46 -0.92 31.65
C GLN A 356 13.88 0.49 31.52
N GLU A 357 12.57 0.62 31.69
CA GLU A 357 11.91 1.90 31.94
C GLU A 357 12.39 2.47 33.29
N PRO A 358 12.71 3.77 33.41
CA PRO A 358 12.89 4.39 34.71
C PRO A 358 11.53 4.60 35.38
N GLU A 359 11.45 4.16 36.62
CA GLU A 359 10.35 4.36 37.55
C GLU A 359 10.05 5.87 37.74
N ALA A 360 8.83 6.29 37.37
CA ALA A 360 8.25 7.52 37.90
C ALA A 360 7.45 7.16 39.16
N GLN A 361 8.01 7.53 40.31
CA GLN A 361 7.43 7.31 41.63
C GLN A 361 6.07 8.02 41.77
N SER A 362 5.07 7.21 42.09
CA SER A 362 3.96 7.46 43.02
C SER A 362 3.97 8.84 43.71
N SER A 363 2.92 9.63 43.47
CA SER A 363 2.40 10.55 44.49
C SER A 363 0.91 10.30 44.68
N GLN A 364 0.56 10.24 45.96
CA GLN A 364 -0.63 9.65 46.54
C GLN A 364 -1.92 10.39 46.16
N LYS A 365 -3.01 9.61 46.00
CA LYS A 365 -4.37 10.11 46.19
C LYS A 365 -4.65 10.21 47.68
N THR A 366 -4.92 11.43 48.16
CA THR A 366 -5.82 11.67 49.29
C THR A 366 -6.94 12.57 48.79
N GLY A 367 -8.18 12.18 49.07
CA GLY A 367 -9.37 12.92 48.64
C GLY A 367 -9.64 14.16 49.48
N ILE A 368 -10.50 15.05 48.96
CA ILE A 368 -11.53 15.85 49.63
C ILE A 368 -12.44 16.46 48.54
N ASP A 369 -13.71 16.62 48.92
CA ASP A 369 -14.92 17.03 48.20
C ASP A 369 -14.95 18.48 47.63
N PRO A 370 -16.00 18.85 46.86
CA PRO A 370 -16.05 20.04 46.02
C PRO A 370 -16.71 21.25 46.69
N SER A 371 -15.96 22.33 46.86
CA SER A 371 -16.47 23.71 46.96
C SER A 371 -15.31 24.67 47.17
N ASP A 372 -15.00 25.52 46.18
CA ASP A 372 -15.10 26.97 46.35
C ASP A 372 -14.52 27.75 45.15
N ASN A 373 -15.25 28.82 44.84
CA ASN A 373 -14.88 29.86 43.89
C ASN A 373 -13.60 30.58 44.35
N THR A 374 -12.71 30.95 43.43
CA THR A 374 -12.39 32.36 43.11
C THR A 374 -11.17 32.54 42.17
N THR A 375 -11.36 33.47 41.23
CA THR A 375 -10.40 34.43 40.65
C THR A 375 -9.36 34.03 39.58
N ASN A 376 -9.76 34.36 38.35
CA ASN A 376 -9.02 34.82 37.17
C ASN A 376 -7.58 35.33 37.34
N LYS A 377 -6.75 34.95 36.35
CA LYS A 377 -5.92 35.82 35.46
C LYS A 377 -5.45 34.92 34.28
N HIS A 378 -5.32 35.29 33.01
CA HIS A 378 -5.78 36.37 32.14
C HIS A 378 -5.28 35.95 30.73
N ILE A 379 -6.11 35.35 29.87
CA ILE A 379 -5.75 35.10 28.46
C ILE A 379 -6.29 36.28 27.63
N PRO A 380 -5.46 36.96 26.80
CA PRO A 380 -5.80 38.28 26.26
C PRO A 380 -6.68 38.28 24.99
N PHE A 381 -7.42 37.20 24.70
CA PHE A 381 -8.43 37.23 23.62
C PHE A 381 -9.54 36.21 23.82
N LYS A 382 -10.74 36.58 23.38
CA LYS A 382 -11.98 35.84 23.55
C LYS A 382 -12.10 34.77 22.46
N ILE A 383 -12.02 33.49 22.82
CA ILE A 383 -12.25 32.37 21.89
C ILE A 383 -13.77 32.19 21.77
N THR A 384 -14.37 32.75 20.72
CA THR A 384 -15.72 32.39 20.26
C THR A 384 -15.61 31.23 19.27
N PRO A 385 -16.25 30.07 19.51
CA PRO A 385 -16.41 29.05 18.49
C PRO A 385 -17.31 29.62 17.39
N LYS A 386 -16.78 29.75 16.17
CA LYS A 386 -17.53 30.28 15.04
C LYS A 386 -18.43 29.19 14.46
N ASP A 387 -19.72 29.47 14.44
CA ASP A 387 -20.74 28.66 13.78
C ASP A 387 -20.37 28.35 12.32
N SER A 388 -20.67 27.11 11.95
CA SER A 388 -20.50 26.56 10.61
C SER A 388 -21.45 27.24 9.63
N GLN A 389 -21.08 28.40 9.10
CA GLN A 389 -21.78 28.98 7.95
C GLN A 389 -21.19 28.46 6.64
N ALA A 390 -22.08 27.85 5.86
CA ALA A 390 -21.85 27.19 4.60
C ALA A 390 -21.11 28.07 3.56
N LEU A 391 -19.87 27.66 3.24
CA LEU A 391 -19.18 28.13 2.04
C LEU A 391 -19.84 27.48 0.81
N LYS A 392 -20.56 28.30 0.04
CA LYS A 392 -21.07 27.95 -1.29
C LYS A 392 -19.89 27.62 -2.22
N THR A 393 -19.74 26.35 -2.56
CA THR A 393 -18.83 25.86 -3.59
C THR A 393 -19.31 26.31 -4.98
N GLN A 394 -18.50 27.09 -5.69
CA GLN A 394 -18.69 27.28 -7.13
C GLN A 394 -18.26 26.02 -7.89
N PRO A 395 -18.93 25.67 -9.01
CA PRO A 395 -18.60 24.48 -9.78
C PRO A 395 -17.31 24.72 -10.58
N VAL A 396 -16.24 23.99 -10.23
CA VAL A 396 -15.01 23.95 -11.02
C VAL A 396 -15.30 23.28 -12.36
N THR A 397 -15.04 23.99 -13.45
CA THR A 397 -15.12 23.50 -14.83
C THR A 397 -14.15 22.32 -15.04
N LEU A 398 -14.70 21.19 -15.48
CA LEU A 398 -14.01 19.92 -15.68
C LEU A 398 -13.07 19.98 -16.90
N PHE A 399 -11.75 19.99 -16.66
CA PHE A 399 -10.76 19.62 -17.68
C PHE A 399 -10.78 18.08 -17.90
N PRO A 400 -10.56 17.59 -19.13
CA PRO A 400 -10.53 16.16 -19.41
C PRO A 400 -9.35 15.48 -18.69
N LYS A 401 -9.64 14.42 -17.94
CA LYS A 401 -8.66 13.69 -17.11
C LYS A 401 -7.70 12.89 -18.01
N SER A 402 -6.39 12.99 -17.73
CA SER A 402 -5.31 12.20 -18.37
C SER A 402 -5.56 10.69 -18.28
N LYS A 403 -5.10 9.91 -19.28
CA LYS A 403 -5.23 8.44 -19.33
C LYS A 403 -4.66 7.74 -18.07
N ALA A 404 -3.58 8.28 -17.50
CA ALA A 404 -2.99 7.76 -16.26
C ALA A 404 -3.90 8.00 -15.04
N GLN A 405 -4.55 9.17 -15.00
CA GLN A 405 -5.50 9.55 -13.96
C GLN A 405 -6.80 8.73 -14.06
N LEU A 406 -7.22 8.40 -15.28
CA LEU A 406 -8.33 7.48 -15.56
C LEU A 406 -8.02 6.05 -15.08
N LYS A 407 -6.81 5.54 -15.33
CA LYS A 407 -6.36 4.22 -14.85
C LYS A 407 -6.32 4.15 -13.33
N ASN A 408 -5.81 5.19 -12.68
CA ASN A 408 -5.79 5.30 -11.21
C ASN A 408 -7.21 5.37 -10.62
N THR A 409 -8.11 6.11 -11.28
CA THR A 409 -9.51 6.19 -10.88
C THR A 409 -10.24 4.85 -11.07
N CYS A 410 -10.03 4.16 -12.20
CA CYS A 410 -10.61 2.85 -12.47
C CYS A 410 -10.14 1.80 -11.44
N THR A 411 -8.83 1.79 -11.16
CA THR A 411 -8.25 0.90 -10.14
C THR A 411 -8.84 1.19 -8.75
N ALA A 412 -9.10 2.46 -8.44
CA ALA A 412 -9.74 2.85 -7.19
C ALA A 412 -11.20 2.34 -7.09
N TYR A 413 -11.99 2.43 -8.17
CA TYR A 413 -13.35 1.87 -8.21
C TYR A 413 -13.35 0.33 -8.16
N LEU A 414 -12.42 -0.35 -8.85
CA LEU A 414 -12.24 -1.79 -8.72
C LEU A 414 -11.87 -2.22 -7.29
N LYS A 415 -11.08 -1.42 -6.58
CA LYS A 415 -10.77 -1.69 -5.17
C LYS A 415 -11.99 -1.56 -4.25
N LEU A 416 -13.02 -0.76 -4.61
CA LEU A 416 -14.26 -0.66 -3.83
C LEU A 416 -15.02 -1.98 -3.77
N THR A 417 -14.96 -2.79 -4.83
CA THR A 417 -15.70 -4.06 -4.90
C THR A 417 -15.06 -5.18 -4.07
N LYS A 418 -13.82 -4.99 -3.57
CA LYS A 418 -13.01 -6.01 -2.89
C LYS A 418 -12.98 -7.33 -3.69
N PRO A 419 -12.24 -7.39 -4.81
CA PRO A 419 -12.30 -8.51 -5.75
C PRO A 419 -12.06 -9.88 -5.10
N ASN A 420 -11.04 -10.01 -4.25
CA ASN A 420 -10.72 -11.28 -3.58
C ASN A 420 -11.86 -11.80 -2.69
N LEU A 421 -12.56 -10.90 -1.99
CA LEU A 421 -13.70 -11.28 -1.16
C LEU A 421 -14.92 -11.61 -2.02
N THR A 422 -15.18 -10.77 -3.02
CA THR A 422 -16.33 -10.95 -3.93
C THR A 422 -16.23 -12.26 -4.72
N VAL A 423 -15.03 -12.67 -5.14
CA VAL A 423 -14.81 -13.98 -5.78
C VAL A 423 -15.17 -15.14 -4.86
N LEU A 424 -14.85 -15.07 -3.57
CA LEU A 424 -15.21 -16.13 -2.61
C LEU A 424 -16.74 -16.19 -2.39
N VAL A 425 -17.39 -15.03 -2.37
CA VAL A 425 -18.85 -14.92 -2.23
C VAL A 425 -19.56 -15.49 -3.46
N THR A 426 -19.09 -15.16 -4.67
CA THR A 426 -19.66 -15.70 -5.90
C THR A 426 -19.41 -17.20 -6.00
N LEU A 427 -18.21 -17.67 -5.67
CA LEU A 427 -17.89 -19.10 -5.65
C LEU A 427 -18.81 -19.88 -4.71
N SER A 428 -19.14 -19.34 -3.54
CA SER A 428 -20.08 -19.97 -2.60
C SER A 428 -21.49 -20.12 -3.19
N SER A 429 -21.92 -19.15 -4.00
CA SER A 429 -23.20 -19.21 -4.73
C SER A 429 -23.13 -20.23 -5.87
N ILE A 430 -22.03 -20.24 -6.62
CA ILE A 430 -21.80 -21.18 -7.73
C ILE A 430 -21.76 -22.62 -7.23
N CYS A 431 -21.04 -22.91 -6.14
CA CYS A 431 -20.99 -24.25 -5.55
C CYS A 431 -22.38 -24.72 -5.12
N SER A 432 -23.18 -23.85 -4.48
CA SER A 432 -24.55 -24.18 -4.10
C SER A 432 -25.46 -24.47 -5.31
N TYR A 433 -25.34 -23.66 -6.36
CA TYR A 433 -26.05 -23.90 -7.63
C TYR A 433 -25.62 -25.22 -8.28
N ALA A 434 -24.34 -25.55 -8.28
CA ALA A 434 -23.83 -26.81 -8.83
C ALA A 434 -24.29 -28.05 -8.04
N ILE A 435 -24.42 -27.94 -6.72
CA ILE A 435 -24.89 -29.03 -5.84
C ILE A 435 -26.41 -29.26 -5.97
N SER A 436 -27.17 -28.23 -6.34
CA SER A 436 -28.62 -28.31 -6.47
C SER A 436 -29.09 -29.45 -7.40
N PRO A 437 -30.27 -30.05 -7.15
CA PRO A 437 -30.72 -31.26 -7.84
C PRO A 437 -31.06 -31.05 -9.32
N LEU A 438 -31.50 -29.84 -9.70
CA LEU A 438 -31.94 -29.51 -11.06
C LEU A 438 -30.77 -29.15 -11.99
N SER A 439 -31.04 -29.16 -13.30
CA SER A 439 -30.05 -28.94 -14.35
C SER A 439 -29.41 -27.55 -14.27
N VAL A 440 -28.09 -27.50 -14.46
CA VAL A 440 -27.30 -26.26 -14.44
C VAL A 440 -27.31 -25.65 -15.85
N SER A 441 -27.84 -24.43 -15.99
CA SER A 441 -27.79 -23.64 -17.22
C SER A 441 -26.61 -22.69 -17.20
N LEU A 442 -25.87 -22.62 -18.31
CA LEU A 442 -24.73 -21.71 -18.45
C LEU A 442 -25.17 -20.23 -18.39
N GLN A 443 -26.34 -19.91 -18.95
CA GLN A 443 -26.86 -18.55 -18.95
C GLN A 443 -27.21 -18.09 -17.53
N GLU A 444 -27.95 -18.91 -16.77
CA GLU A 444 -28.29 -18.62 -15.37
C GLU A 444 -27.04 -18.50 -14.50
N LEU A 445 -26.05 -19.37 -14.70
CA LEU A 445 -24.78 -19.32 -13.99
C LEU A 445 -24.03 -18.00 -14.23
N MET A 446 -24.01 -17.50 -15.47
CA MET A 446 -23.37 -16.22 -15.82
C MET A 446 -24.08 -15.03 -15.16
N PHE A 447 -25.42 -14.99 -15.24
CA PHE A 447 -26.20 -13.93 -14.59
C PHE A 447 -26.10 -13.99 -13.06
N LEU A 448 -26.14 -15.19 -12.47
CA LEU A 448 -25.95 -15.41 -11.04
C LEU A 448 -24.57 -14.90 -10.59
N THR A 449 -23.52 -15.25 -11.34
CA THR A 449 -22.13 -14.90 -10.98
C THR A 449 -21.91 -13.40 -11.06
N VAL A 450 -22.24 -12.77 -12.19
CA VAL A 450 -22.03 -11.33 -12.39
C VAL A 450 -22.97 -10.51 -11.50
N GLY A 451 -24.24 -10.90 -11.40
CA GLY A 451 -25.22 -10.23 -10.54
C GLY A 451 -24.83 -10.28 -9.07
N THR A 452 -24.42 -11.45 -8.56
CA THR A 452 -23.93 -11.60 -7.18
C THR A 452 -22.64 -10.81 -6.94
N ALA A 453 -21.73 -10.79 -7.92
CA ALA A 453 -20.50 -10.00 -7.83
C ALA A 453 -20.79 -8.49 -7.68
N LEU A 454 -21.72 -7.98 -8.47
CA LEU A 454 -22.14 -6.58 -8.44
C LEU A 454 -22.87 -6.23 -7.13
N CYS A 455 -23.75 -7.10 -6.63
CA CYS A 455 -24.42 -6.92 -5.33
C CYS A 455 -23.40 -6.91 -4.17
N SER A 456 -22.44 -7.85 -4.16
CA SER A 456 -21.33 -7.88 -3.19
C SER A 456 -20.47 -6.61 -3.29
N GLY A 457 -20.16 -6.17 -4.52
CA GLY A 457 -19.40 -4.95 -4.76
C GLY A 457 -20.12 -3.70 -4.23
N ALA A 458 -21.43 -3.60 -4.44
CA ALA A 458 -22.26 -2.52 -3.92
C ALA A 458 -22.25 -2.48 -2.38
N ALA A 459 -22.47 -3.63 -1.73
CA ALA A 459 -22.45 -3.73 -0.27
C ALA A 459 -21.09 -3.31 0.32
N ASN A 460 -19.98 -3.75 -0.30
CA ASN A 460 -18.63 -3.36 0.11
C ASN A 460 -18.36 -1.86 -0.09
N ALA A 461 -18.80 -1.29 -1.22
CA ALA A 461 -18.66 0.14 -1.50
C ALA A 461 -19.42 1.01 -0.49
N ILE A 462 -20.65 0.62 -0.09
CA ILE A 462 -21.40 1.32 0.96
C ILE A 462 -20.67 1.23 2.30
N ASN A 463 -20.15 0.05 2.66
CA ASN A 463 -19.41 -0.12 3.91
C ASN A 463 -18.16 0.78 3.95
N MET A 464 -17.39 0.87 2.86
CA MET A 464 -16.22 1.78 2.80
C MET A 464 -16.63 3.27 2.83
N GLY A 465 -17.76 3.63 2.23
CA GLY A 465 -18.27 5.00 2.27
C GLY A 465 -18.75 5.43 3.65
N ARG A 466 -19.30 4.50 4.45
CA ARG A 466 -19.91 4.79 5.77
C ARG A 466 -18.91 4.87 6.92
N GLU A 467 -17.82 4.12 6.87
CA GLU A 467 -16.87 4.00 8.00
C GLU A 467 -15.43 4.48 7.71
N PRO A 468 -15.18 5.57 6.96
CA PRO A 468 -13.82 5.97 6.61
C PRO A 468 -12.96 6.34 7.83
N GLU A 469 -13.54 6.97 8.86
CA GLU A 469 -12.79 7.39 10.06
C GLU A 469 -12.32 6.21 10.92
N PHE A 470 -13.06 5.11 10.94
CA PHE A 470 -12.67 3.90 11.66
C PHE A 470 -11.70 3.04 10.84
N ASP A 471 -11.90 2.98 9.52
CA ASP A 471 -10.98 2.29 8.63
C ASP A 471 -9.56 2.92 8.64
N LYS A 472 -9.43 4.22 8.94
CA LYS A 472 -8.14 4.90 9.13
C LYS A 472 -7.32 4.36 10.30
N GLN A 473 -7.98 3.87 11.35
CA GLN A 473 -7.33 3.47 12.61
C GLN A 473 -6.78 2.04 12.60
N MET A 474 -7.07 1.25 11.55
CA MET A 474 -6.60 -0.12 11.43
C MET A 474 -5.56 -0.26 10.32
N PRO A 475 -4.39 -0.88 10.58
CA PRO A 475 -3.33 -1.07 9.58
C PRO A 475 -3.79 -1.77 8.30
N ARG A 476 -4.76 -2.69 8.42
CA ARG A 476 -5.30 -3.46 7.28
C ARG A 476 -6.19 -2.62 6.36
N THR A 477 -6.75 -1.51 6.82
CA THR A 477 -7.80 -0.77 6.10
C THR A 477 -7.43 0.67 5.78
N VAL A 478 -6.32 1.16 6.33
CA VAL A 478 -5.77 2.49 6.00
C VAL A 478 -5.49 2.66 4.50
N GLY A 479 -5.19 1.56 3.78
CA GLY A 479 -4.95 1.56 2.34
C GLY A 479 -6.21 1.64 1.45
N ARG A 480 -7.43 1.72 2.02
CA ARG A 480 -8.68 1.73 1.25
C ARG A 480 -8.84 3.02 0.40
N PRO A 481 -9.46 2.96 -0.79
CA PRO A 481 -9.60 4.12 -1.68
C PRO A 481 -10.30 5.34 -1.04
N VAL A 482 -11.34 5.10 -0.24
CA VAL A 482 -12.09 6.17 0.44
C VAL A 482 -11.27 6.80 1.56
N VAL A 483 -10.52 5.98 2.31
CA VAL A 483 -9.64 6.44 3.39
C VAL A 483 -8.51 7.33 2.87
N ARG A 484 -7.90 6.92 1.74
CA ARG A 484 -6.82 7.66 1.08
C ARG A 484 -7.28 8.93 0.35
N GLY A 485 -8.58 9.23 0.33
CA GLY A 485 -9.13 10.36 -0.40
C GLY A 485 -9.12 10.21 -1.93
N LEU A 486 -8.85 9.01 -2.47
CA LEU A 486 -8.89 8.75 -3.92
C LEU A 486 -10.32 8.77 -4.47
N ILE A 487 -11.30 8.39 -3.64
CA ILE A 487 -12.73 8.39 -3.96
C ILE A 487 -13.48 9.01 -2.77
N THR A 488 -14.42 9.92 -3.03
CA THR A 488 -15.23 10.50 -1.95
C THR A 488 -16.32 9.54 -1.47
N PRO A 489 -16.79 9.61 -0.22
CA PRO A 489 -17.91 8.78 0.27
C PRO A 489 -19.15 8.84 -0.64
N THR A 490 -19.49 10.03 -1.15
CA THR A 490 -20.60 10.23 -2.09
C THR A 490 -20.38 9.49 -3.41
N GLN A 491 -19.17 9.47 -3.94
CA GLN A 491 -18.84 8.69 -5.14
C GLN A 491 -18.95 7.19 -4.89
N ALA A 492 -18.53 6.71 -3.71
CA ALA A 492 -18.69 5.32 -3.33
C ALA A 492 -20.19 4.92 -3.23
N TYR A 493 -21.05 5.78 -2.68
CA TYR A 493 -22.50 5.53 -2.64
C TYR A 493 -23.15 5.54 -4.02
N ARG A 494 -22.74 6.46 -4.90
CA ARG A 494 -23.23 6.47 -6.30
C ARG A 494 -22.83 5.20 -7.05
N PHE A 495 -21.56 4.79 -6.92
CA PHE A 495 -21.08 3.53 -7.48
C PHE A 495 -21.87 2.34 -6.94
N ALA A 496 -22.15 2.31 -5.63
CA ALA A 496 -22.94 1.26 -5.01
C ALA A 496 -24.40 1.24 -5.52
N ALA A 497 -25.03 2.39 -5.70
CA ALA A 497 -26.39 2.48 -6.23
C ALA A 497 -26.47 1.93 -7.66
N VAL A 498 -25.52 2.33 -8.53
CA VAL A 498 -25.46 1.85 -9.92
C VAL A 498 -25.15 0.36 -9.98
N SER A 499 -24.09 -0.10 -9.32
CA SER A 499 -23.71 -1.52 -9.31
C SER A 499 -24.78 -2.40 -8.65
N GLY A 500 -25.41 -1.93 -7.58
CA GLY A 500 -26.51 -2.64 -6.91
C GLY A 500 -27.74 -2.76 -7.78
N ALA A 501 -28.14 -1.68 -8.47
CA ALA A 501 -29.28 -1.69 -9.39
C ALA A 501 -29.05 -2.62 -10.58
N ILE A 502 -27.87 -2.53 -11.21
CA ILE A 502 -27.50 -3.43 -12.32
C ILE A 502 -27.43 -4.88 -11.82
N GLY A 503 -26.78 -5.13 -10.68
CA GLY A 503 -26.67 -6.46 -10.08
C GLY A 503 -28.03 -7.10 -9.78
N CYS A 504 -28.91 -6.37 -9.10
CA CYS A 504 -30.27 -6.85 -8.80
C CYS A 504 -31.10 -7.04 -10.07
N GLY A 505 -30.97 -6.15 -11.06
CA GLY A 505 -31.63 -6.28 -12.36
C GLY A 505 -31.17 -7.53 -13.13
N MET A 506 -29.86 -7.79 -13.18
CA MET A 506 -29.31 -9.00 -13.79
C MET A 506 -29.82 -10.27 -13.12
N LEU A 507 -29.93 -10.29 -11.79
CA LEU A 507 -30.51 -11.42 -11.06
C LEU A 507 -32.02 -11.57 -11.32
N TRP A 508 -32.75 -10.47 -11.44
CA TRP A 508 -34.19 -10.48 -11.65
C TRP A 508 -34.56 -11.05 -13.02
N PHE A 509 -33.93 -10.52 -14.09
CA PHE A 509 -34.25 -10.90 -15.46
C PHE A 509 -33.49 -12.15 -15.93
N GLY A 510 -32.30 -12.39 -15.40
CA GLY A 510 -31.42 -13.48 -15.86
C GLY A 510 -31.45 -14.76 -15.02
N VAL A 511 -32.00 -14.71 -13.80
CA VAL A 511 -32.10 -15.87 -12.90
C VAL A 511 -33.54 -16.02 -12.41
N ASN A 512 -33.96 -15.26 -11.40
CA ASN A 512 -35.35 -15.18 -10.95
C ASN A 512 -35.55 -14.05 -9.89
N PRO A 513 -36.81 -13.62 -9.64
CA PRO A 513 -37.14 -12.62 -8.63
C PRO A 513 -36.68 -12.95 -7.21
N THR A 514 -36.74 -14.22 -6.80
CA THR A 514 -36.36 -14.66 -5.45
C THR A 514 -34.88 -14.40 -5.17
N VAL A 515 -34.00 -14.74 -6.11
CA VAL A 515 -32.55 -14.51 -6.03
C VAL A 515 -32.25 -13.01 -6.00
N SER A 516 -32.95 -12.21 -6.80
CA SER A 516 -32.81 -10.76 -6.80
C SER A 516 -33.20 -10.14 -5.45
N LEU A 517 -34.32 -10.58 -4.86
CA LEU A 517 -34.77 -10.11 -3.54
C LEU A 517 -33.79 -10.51 -2.43
N LEU A 518 -33.24 -11.73 -2.48
CA LEU A 518 -32.18 -12.16 -1.57
C LEU A 518 -30.92 -11.30 -1.72
N GLY A 519 -30.50 -11.02 -2.95
CA GLY A 519 -29.35 -10.15 -3.24
C GLY A 519 -29.55 -8.72 -2.71
N PHE A 520 -30.70 -8.11 -2.97
CA PHE A 520 -31.06 -6.79 -2.46
C PHE A 520 -31.11 -6.77 -0.92
N SER A 521 -31.75 -7.77 -0.32
CA SER A 521 -31.81 -7.92 1.14
C SER A 521 -30.43 -8.06 1.74
N ASN A 522 -29.51 -8.77 1.06
CA ASN A 522 -28.13 -8.91 1.52
C ASN A 522 -27.36 -7.58 1.50
N ILE A 523 -27.58 -6.73 0.48
CA ILE A 523 -27.00 -5.38 0.44
C ILE A 523 -27.48 -4.57 1.65
N VAL A 524 -28.78 -4.56 1.91
CA VAL A 524 -29.38 -3.81 3.03
C VAL A 524 -28.88 -4.35 4.38
N LEU A 525 -28.90 -5.68 4.55
CA LEU A 525 -28.49 -6.35 5.78
C LEU A 525 -27.01 -6.06 6.09
N TYR A 526 -26.14 -6.15 5.09
CA TYR A 526 -24.73 -5.84 5.25
C TYR A 526 -24.48 -4.37 5.55
N ALA A 527 -24.98 -3.48 4.68
CA ALA A 527 -24.66 -2.06 4.70
C ALA A 527 -25.24 -1.30 5.90
N TRP A 528 -26.43 -1.69 6.37
CA TRP A 528 -27.14 -0.98 7.42
C TRP A 528 -27.09 -1.71 8.75
N LEU A 529 -27.57 -2.96 8.78
CA LEU A 529 -27.75 -3.69 10.02
C LEU A 529 -26.41 -4.15 10.58
N TYR A 530 -25.65 -4.91 9.79
CA TYR A 530 -24.35 -5.43 10.21
C TYR A 530 -23.34 -4.32 10.47
N THR A 531 -23.12 -3.40 9.52
CA THR A 531 -22.16 -2.30 9.68
C THR A 531 -22.43 -1.46 10.94
N SER A 532 -23.68 -1.12 11.24
CA SER A 532 -24.00 -0.35 12.46
C SER A 532 -23.83 -1.18 13.74
N MET A 533 -24.11 -2.49 13.68
CA MET A 533 -24.08 -3.36 14.87
C MET A 533 -22.66 -3.67 15.35
N LYS A 534 -21.66 -3.68 14.46
CA LYS A 534 -20.23 -3.86 14.82
C LYS A 534 -19.74 -2.92 15.93
N ARG A 535 -20.43 -1.78 16.11
CA ARG A 535 -20.12 -0.75 17.10
C ARG A 535 -20.96 -0.83 18.37
N LYS A 536 -22.08 -1.54 18.35
CA LYS A 536 -23.08 -1.52 19.44
C LYS A 536 -23.07 -2.78 20.28
N SER A 537 -22.84 -3.94 19.66
CA SER A 537 -23.01 -5.22 20.36
C SER A 537 -22.18 -6.33 19.72
N ILE A 538 -21.80 -7.29 20.56
CA ILE A 538 -21.16 -8.56 20.19
C ILE A 538 -22.02 -9.34 19.18
N ILE A 539 -23.34 -9.11 19.17
CA ILE A 539 -24.32 -9.76 18.26
C ILE A 539 -23.97 -9.55 16.77
N ASN A 540 -23.13 -8.54 16.45
CA ASN A 540 -22.68 -8.28 15.09
C ASN A 540 -22.12 -9.51 14.37
N THR A 541 -21.45 -10.42 15.09
CA THR A 541 -20.82 -11.60 14.48
C THR A 541 -21.88 -12.58 13.96
N TRP A 542 -22.99 -12.75 14.67
CA TRP A 542 -24.11 -13.60 14.24
C TRP A 542 -24.86 -12.97 13.07
N VAL A 543 -25.12 -11.66 13.10
CA VAL A 543 -25.76 -10.96 11.97
C VAL A 543 -24.87 -10.99 10.73
N GLY A 544 -23.55 -10.82 10.91
CA GLY A 544 -22.58 -11.00 9.83
C GLY A 544 -22.60 -12.42 9.25
N ALA A 545 -22.77 -13.43 10.11
CA ALA A 545 -22.91 -14.82 9.67
C ALA A 545 -24.15 -15.03 8.78
N VAL A 546 -25.27 -14.37 9.08
CA VAL A 546 -26.48 -14.39 8.23
C VAL A 546 -26.21 -13.81 6.84
N VAL A 547 -25.51 -12.67 6.76
CA VAL A 547 -25.10 -12.07 5.47
C VAL A 547 -24.31 -13.09 4.64
N GLY A 548 -23.35 -13.78 5.27
CA GLY A 548 -22.55 -14.79 4.58
C GLY A 548 -23.31 -16.05 4.22
N ALA A 549 -24.48 -16.34 4.81
CA ALA A 549 -25.31 -17.51 4.50
C ALA A 549 -26.26 -17.29 3.31
N ILE A 550 -26.52 -16.04 2.94
CA ILE A 550 -27.42 -15.69 1.83
C ILE A 550 -26.87 -16.11 0.44
N PRO A 551 -25.58 -15.94 0.11
CA PRO A 551 -25.06 -16.33 -1.21
C PRO A 551 -25.29 -17.81 -1.57
N PRO A 552 -25.09 -18.81 -0.67
CA PRO A 552 -25.53 -20.19 -0.94
C PRO A 552 -27.04 -20.32 -1.19
N LEU A 553 -27.88 -19.58 -0.46
CA LEU A 553 -29.34 -19.58 -0.71
C LEU A 553 -29.66 -19.00 -2.09
N MET A 554 -28.96 -17.93 -2.51
CA MET A 554 -29.07 -17.37 -3.86
C MET A 554 -28.68 -18.40 -4.93
N GLY A 555 -27.58 -19.14 -4.70
CA GLY A 555 -27.15 -20.21 -5.58
C GLY A 555 -28.15 -21.36 -5.68
N TRP A 556 -28.72 -21.79 -4.55
CA TRP A 556 -29.73 -22.85 -4.54
C TRP A 556 -31.03 -22.39 -5.23
N ALA A 557 -31.50 -21.19 -4.88
CA ALA A 557 -32.72 -20.59 -5.41
C ALA A 557 -32.65 -20.31 -6.91
N ALA A 558 -31.46 -20.30 -7.51
CA ALA A 558 -31.30 -20.14 -8.94
C ALA A 558 -31.85 -21.32 -9.75
N SER A 559 -31.77 -22.56 -9.24
CA SER A 559 -32.34 -23.74 -9.90
C SER A 559 -33.52 -24.34 -9.16
N SER A 560 -33.55 -24.27 -7.82
CA SER A 560 -34.38 -25.12 -6.96
C SER A 560 -35.13 -24.30 -5.91
N SER A 561 -36.32 -24.74 -5.51
CA SER A 561 -37.11 -24.02 -4.51
C SER A 561 -36.42 -23.98 -3.14
N LEU A 562 -36.52 -22.83 -2.45
CA LEU A 562 -36.09 -22.65 -1.06
C LEU A 562 -36.92 -23.44 -0.04
N ALA A 563 -38.05 -24.01 -0.47
CA ALA A 563 -38.83 -24.94 0.34
C ALA A 563 -38.08 -26.26 0.58
N HIS A 564 -37.10 -26.60 -0.27
CA HIS A 564 -36.27 -27.78 -0.07
C HIS A 564 -35.33 -27.58 1.12
N PRO A 565 -35.40 -28.41 2.18
CA PRO A 565 -34.64 -28.19 3.42
C PRO A 565 -33.11 -28.16 3.22
N ALA A 566 -32.60 -28.87 2.22
CA ALA A 566 -31.16 -28.88 1.93
C ALA A 566 -30.58 -27.51 1.53
N ALA A 567 -31.39 -26.58 1.02
CA ALA A 567 -30.97 -25.19 0.79
C ALA A 567 -30.45 -24.56 2.09
N TRP A 568 -31.18 -24.80 3.17
CA TRP A 568 -30.88 -24.31 4.51
C TRP A 568 -29.74 -25.09 5.17
N CYS A 569 -29.53 -26.35 4.80
CA CYS A 569 -28.34 -27.10 5.22
C CYS A 569 -27.06 -26.49 4.62
N LEU A 570 -27.04 -26.16 3.32
CA LEU A 570 -25.89 -25.49 2.68
C LEU A 570 -25.66 -24.08 3.22
N ALA A 571 -26.73 -23.30 3.36
CA ALA A 571 -26.65 -21.97 3.96
C ALA A 571 -26.19 -22.04 5.42
N GLY A 572 -26.73 -22.99 6.18
CA GLY A 572 -26.36 -23.30 7.56
C GLY A 572 -24.92 -23.74 7.69
N LEU A 573 -24.38 -24.49 6.72
CA LEU A 573 -22.98 -24.90 6.69
C LEU A 573 -22.07 -23.68 6.57
N LEU A 574 -22.36 -22.75 5.65
CA LEU A 574 -21.58 -21.52 5.49
C LEU A 574 -21.77 -20.56 6.67
N TYR A 575 -22.97 -20.51 7.26
CA TYR A 575 -23.25 -19.79 8.50
C TYR A 575 -22.39 -20.31 9.66
N ALA A 576 -22.40 -21.64 9.88
CA ALA A 576 -21.65 -22.28 10.95
C ALA A 576 -20.14 -22.13 10.75
N TRP A 577 -19.66 -22.23 9.52
CA TRP A 577 -18.24 -22.12 9.17
C TRP A 577 -17.60 -20.77 9.51
N GLN A 578 -18.38 -19.70 9.45
CA GLN A 578 -17.85 -18.37 9.76
C GLN A 578 -17.36 -18.23 11.20
N PHE A 579 -17.94 -18.96 12.17
CA PHE A 579 -17.56 -18.83 13.58
C PHE A 579 -16.16 -19.36 13.88
N PRO A 580 -15.79 -20.64 13.59
CA PRO A 580 -14.43 -21.10 13.81
C PRO A 580 -13.40 -20.32 12.97
N HIS A 581 -13.78 -19.80 11.80
CA HIS A 581 -12.91 -18.97 10.97
C HIS A 581 -12.67 -17.57 11.56
N PHE A 582 -13.74 -16.80 11.76
CA PHE A 582 -13.67 -15.40 12.20
C PHE A 582 -13.26 -15.27 13.67
N ASN A 583 -13.75 -16.13 14.56
CA ASN A 583 -13.39 -16.06 15.99
C ASN A 583 -11.92 -16.40 16.21
N ALA A 584 -11.33 -17.26 15.37
CA ALA A 584 -9.91 -17.55 15.37
C ALA A 584 -9.08 -16.36 14.83
N LEU A 585 -9.50 -15.77 13.71
CA LEU A 585 -8.84 -14.59 13.13
C LEU A 585 -8.87 -13.40 14.08
N SER A 586 -10.05 -13.06 14.60
CA SER A 586 -10.28 -11.89 15.45
C SER A 586 -9.53 -11.97 16.78
N HIS A 587 -9.14 -13.17 17.23
CA HIS A 587 -8.34 -13.32 18.44
C HIS A 587 -6.97 -12.63 18.33
N GLY A 588 -6.28 -12.78 17.21
CA GLY A 588 -4.95 -12.18 17.00
C GLY A 588 -4.96 -10.66 16.81
N ILE A 589 -6.11 -10.10 16.42
CA ILE A 589 -6.30 -8.66 16.15
C ILE A 589 -7.31 -8.01 17.11
N ALA A 590 -7.61 -8.67 18.22
CA ALA A 590 -8.64 -8.23 19.17
C ALA A 590 -8.36 -6.81 19.70
N GLN A 591 -7.10 -6.49 19.98
CA GLN A 591 -6.71 -5.16 20.46
C GLN A 591 -6.90 -4.09 19.38
N GLN A 592 -6.57 -4.39 18.12
CA GLN A 592 -6.79 -3.44 17.01
C GLN A 592 -8.28 -3.13 16.82
N TYR A 593 -9.15 -4.15 16.95
CA TYR A 593 -10.59 -3.94 16.93
C TYR A 593 -11.05 -3.04 18.08
N LYS A 594 -10.56 -3.32 19.29
CA LYS A 594 -10.92 -2.54 20.48
C LYS A 594 -10.46 -1.09 20.38
N SER A 595 -9.22 -0.85 19.94
CA SER A 595 -8.67 0.50 19.75
C SER A 595 -9.42 1.29 18.68
N ALA A 596 -9.86 0.64 17.59
CA ALA A 596 -10.72 1.28 16.59
C ALA A 596 -12.17 1.50 17.08
N GLY A 597 -12.54 0.95 18.23
CA GLY A 597 -13.84 1.04 18.89
C GLY A 597 -14.89 0.02 18.44
N TYR A 598 -14.47 -1.11 17.86
CA TYR A 598 -15.34 -2.23 17.53
C TYR A 598 -15.62 -3.13 18.73
N VAL A 599 -16.88 -3.55 18.89
CA VAL A 599 -17.34 -4.41 19.98
C VAL A 599 -17.34 -5.86 19.50
N MET A 600 -16.15 -6.47 19.48
CA MET A 600 -15.96 -7.85 18.97
C MET A 600 -15.88 -8.86 20.12
N THR A 601 -16.46 -10.05 19.94
CA THR A 601 -16.44 -11.13 20.94
C THR A 601 -15.03 -11.47 21.41
N ALA A 602 -14.05 -11.45 20.51
CA ALA A 602 -12.66 -11.74 20.83
C ALA A 602 -12.02 -10.75 21.82
N ALA A 603 -12.46 -9.51 21.85
CA ALA A 603 -11.96 -8.47 22.77
C ALA A 603 -12.80 -8.36 24.04
N GLU A 604 -14.13 -8.49 23.91
CA GLU A 604 -15.08 -8.35 25.03
C GLU A 604 -15.14 -9.62 25.90
N ASN A 605 -15.17 -10.80 25.27
CA ASN A 605 -15.27 -12.07 25.97
C ASN A 605 -14.52 -13.19 25.21
N PRO A 606 -13.19 -13.29 25.39
CA PRO A 606 -12.34 -14.28 24.71
C PRO A 606 -12.78 -15.73 24.94
N ARG A 607 -13.37 -16.02 26.10
CA ARG A 607 -13.87 -17.34 26.48
C ARG A 607 -15.14 -17.70 25.73
N LEU A 608 -16.07 -16.76 25.60
CA LEU A 608 -17.25 -16.91 24.74
C LEU A 608 -16.84 -17.04 23.28
N ASN A 609 -15.85 -16.26 22.82
CA ASN A 609 -15.33 -16.31 21.45
C ASN A 609 -14.89 -17.73 21.06
N ALA A 610 -14.08 -18.38 21.89
CA ALA A 610 -13.64 -19.76 21.61
C ALA A 610 -14.75 -20.81 21.80
N ARG A 611 -15.66 -20.60 22.77
CA ARG A 611 -16.81 -21.49 22.97
C ARG A 611 -17.76 -21.48 21.76
N VAL A 612 -18.01 -20.31 21.19
CA VAL A 612 -18.83 -20.15 19.99
C VAL A 612 -18.16 -20.83 18.80
N ALA A 613 -16.84 -20.66 18.62
CA ALA A 613 -16.09 -21.35 17.58
C ALA A 613 -16.27 -22.88 17.65
N LEU A 614 -16.17 -23.45 18.86
CA LEU A 614 -16.36 -24.89 19.09
C LEU A 614 -17.81 -25.35 18.84
N ARG A 615 -18.80 -24.63 19.35
CA ARG A 615 -20.23 -25.01 19.17
C ARG A 615 -20.61 -25.10 17.69
N TYR A 616 -20.16 -24.14 16.90
CA TYR A 616 -20.48 -24.11 15.48
C TYR A 616 -19.61 -25.05 14.64
N SER A 617 -18.40 -25.42 15.07
CA SER A 617 -17.66 -26.52 14.43
C SER A 617 -18.37 -27.86 14.60
N VAL A 618 -18.96 -28.10 15.79
CA VAL A 618 -19.79 -29.30 16.04
C VAL A 618 -21.09 -29.26 15.24
N LEU A 619 -21.70 -28.08 15.04
CA LEU A 619 -22.93 -27.94 14.26
C LEU A 619 -22.79 -28.38 12.78
N MET A 620 -21.56 -28.42 12.24
CA MET A 620 -21.35 -28.85 10.84
C MET A 620 -21.67 -30.33 10.60
N PHE A 621 -21.50 -31.19 11.61
CA PHE A 621 -21.80 -32.62 11.48
C PHE A 621 -23.28 -32.89 11.12
N PRO A 622 -24.27 -32.41 11.90
CA PRO A 622 -25.68 -32.61 11.55
C PRO A 622 -26.08 -31.88 10.26
N LEU A 623 -25.40 -30.78 9.89
CA LEU A 623 -25.66 -30.10 8.61
C LEU A 623 -25.18 -30.92 7.40
N CYS A 624 -23.99 -31.52 7.46
CA CYS A 624 -23.51 -32.44 6.44
C CYS A 624 -24.37 -33.71 6.36
N PHE A 625 -24.78 -34.25 7.50
CA PHE A 625 -25.74 -35.37 7.55
C PHE A 625 -27.08 -35.00 6.90
N GLY A 626 -27.58 -33.79 7.18
CA GLY A 626 -28.81 -33.26 6.57
C GLY A 626 -28.78 -33.24 5.05
N LEU A 627 -27.63 -32.93 4.43
CA LEU A 627 -27.50 -32.96 2.96
C LEU A 627 -27.73 -34.35 2.37
N SER A 628 -27.25 -35.41 3.04
CA SER A 628 -27.52 -36.78 2.61
C SER A 628 -28.93 -37.25 2.97
N TYR A 629 -29.44 -36.86 4.14
CA TYR A 629 -30.80 -37.18 4.58
C TYR A 629 -31.87 -36.63 3.63
N PHE A 630 -31.69 -35.40 3.14
CA PHE A 630 -32.58 -34.79 2.14
C PHE A 630 -32.26 -35.20 0.69
N GLY A 631 -31.39 -36.20 0.49
CA GLY A 631 -31.15 -36.83 -0.81
C GLY A 631 -30.37 -35.99 -1.82
N VAL A 632 -29.57 -35.02 -1.36
CA VAL A 632 -28.69 -34.21 -2.24
C VAL A 632 -27.35 -34.90 -2.47
N THR A 633 -26.82 -35.50 -1.40
CA THR A 633 -25.56 -36.25 -1.41
C THR A 633 -25.76 -37.71 -1.03
N ASP A 634 -24.82 -38.57 -1.42
CA ASP A 634 -24.83 -39.99 -1.05
C ASP A 634 -24.57 -40.20 0.46
N TRP A 635 -24.91 -41.37 1.00
CA TRP A 635 -24.72 -41.71 2.42
C TRP A 635 -23.26 -41.84 2.86
N VAL A 636 -22.31 -41.87 1.93
CA VAL A 636 -20.86 -41.88 2.21
C VAL A 636 -20.36 -40.46 2.57
N PHE A 637 -20.99 -39.42 2.03
CA PHE A 637 -20.57 -38.02 2.23
C PHE A 637 -20.45 -37.59 3.70
N PRO A 638 -21.39 -37.93 4.61
CA PRO A 638 -21.28 -37.55 6.02
C PRO A 638 -20.07 -38.19 6.71
N PHE A 639 -19.65 -39.38 6.29
CA PHE A 639 -18.46 -40.05 6.83
C PHE A 639 -17.17 -39.39 6.32
N ASP A 640 -17.08 -39.11 5.02
CA ASP A 640 -15.90 -38.43 4.45
C ASP A 640 -15.74 -37.01 4.98
N SER A 641 -16.85 -36.26 5.02
CA SER A 641 -16.85 -34.90 5.57
C SER A 641 -16.63 -34.89 7.09
N ALA A 642 -16.93 -35.97 7.82
CA ALA A 642 -16.65 -36.08 9.25
C ALA A 642 -15.14 -36.04 9.56
N ILE A 643 -14.27 -36.49 8.65
CA ILE A 643 -12.81 -36.37 8.82
C ILE A 643 -12.40 -34.89 8.86
N ALA A 644 -12.87 -34.11 7.87
CA ALA A 644 -12.59 -32.68 7.79
C ALA A 644 -13.23 -31.92 8.96
N ASN A 645 -14.50 -32.19 9.28
CA ASN A 645 -15.23 -31.59 10.40
C ASN A 645 -14.60 -31.95 11.75
N GLY A 646 -14.10 -33.18 11.91
CA GLY A 646 -13.42 -33.68 13.10
C GLY A 646 -12.10 -32.98 13.34
N TRP A 647 -11.30 -32.80 12.29
CA TRP A 647 -10.04 -32.06 12.36
C TRP A 647 -10.26 -30.59 12.77
N LEU A 648 -11.23 -29.91 12.16
CA LEU A 648 -11.60 -28.54 12.52
C LEU A 648 -12.09 -28.45 13.98
N THR A 649 -12.96 -29.37 14.37
CA THR A 649 -13.54 -29.41 15.72
C THR A 649 -12.50 -29.72 16.79
N TYR A 650 -11.54 -30.60 16.50
CA TYR A 650 -10.42 -30.85 17.40
C TYR A 650 -9.59 -29.59 17.64
N LEU A 651 -9.24 -28.84 16.60
CA LEU A 651 -8.51 -27.59 16.75
C LEU A 651 -9.34 -26.52 17.48
N ALA A 652 -10.65 -26.46 17.24
CA ALA A 652 -11.56 -25.58 17.96
C ALA A 652 -11.65 -25.95 19.44
N TYR A 653 -11.64 -27.24 19.77
CA TYR A 653 -11.63 -27.75 21.13
C TYR A 653 -10.34 -27.38 21.86
N VAL A 654 -9.18 -27.56 21.22
CA VAL A 654 -7.88 -27.18 21.80
C VAL A 654 -7.82 -25.66 22.04
N PHE A 655 -8.31 -24.85 21.10
CA PHE A 655 -8.40 -23.40 21.27
C PHE A 655 -9.32 -23.01 22.43
N TRP A 656 -10.50 -23.62 22.52
CA TRP A 656 -11.43 -23.41 23.62
C TRP A 656 -10.85 -23.83 24.97
N GLN A 657 -10.21 -25.00 25.05
CA GLN A 657 -9.61 -25.51 26.28
C GLN A 657 -8.49 -24.57 26.75
N GLN A 658 -7.69 -24.00 25.84
CA GLN A 658 -6.66 -23.04 26.22
C GLN A 658 -7.26 -21.73 26.76
N GLN A 659 -8.30 -21.20 26.13
CA GLN A 659 -9.00 -20.01 26.64
C GLN A 659 -9.68 -20.27 27.99
N GLU A 660 -10.25 -21.45 28.16
CA GLU A 660 -10.86 -21.90 29.40
C GLU A 660 -9.84 -21.94 30.55
N LYS A 661 -8.62 -22.41 30.28
CA LYS A 661 -7.49 -22.39 31.24
C LYS A 661 -7.02 -20.97 31.55
N ASN A 662 -6.87 -20.14 30.52
CA ASN A 662 -6.36 -18.77 30.66
C ASN A 662 -7.25 -17.87 31.54
N TYR A 663 -8.56 -18.09 31.53
CA TYR A 663 -9.55 -17.27 32.26
C TYR A 663 -10.27 -18.06 33.37
N LYS A 664 -9.66 -19.13 33.87
CA LYS A 664 -10.24 -19.94 34.95
C LYS A 664 -10.38 -19.09 36.22
N ASN A 665 -11.54 -19.15 36.88
CA ASN A 665 -11.85 -18.43 38.14
C ASN A 665 -11.67 -16.89 38.07
N GLY A 666 -11.77 -16.29 36.89
CA GLY A 666 -11.60 -14.83 36.73
C GLY A 666 -10.15 -14.34 36.84
N ALA A 667 -9.17 -15.24 36.84
CA ALA A 667 -7.75 -14.88 36.84
C ALA A 667 -7.37 -14.12 35.56
N LYS A 668 -6.44 -13.16 35.68
CA LYS A 668 -5.82 -12.51 34.52
C LYS A 668 -4.91 -13.53 33.81
N PRO A 669 -4.97 -13.62 32.46
CA PRO A 669 -4.19 -14.59 31.72
C PRO A 669 -2.69 -14.26 31.78
N THR A 670 -1.85 -15.29 31.98
CA THR A 670 -0.38 -15.18 31.84
C THR A 670 -0.02 -14.86 30.39
N SER A 671 1.06 -14.10 30.17
CA SER A 671 1.60 -13.76 28.83
C SER A 671 1.86 -15.00 27.98
N GLU A 672 2.44 -16.05 28.56
CA GLU A 672 2.67 -17.35 27.90
C GLU A 672 1.38 -18.04 27.48
N GLY A 673 0.37 -18.03 28.35
CA GLY A 673 -0.95 -18.62 28.07
C GLY A 673 -1.68 -17.90 26.94
N LEU A 674 -1.53 -16.58 26.85
CA LEU A 674 -2.08 -15.79 25.75
C LEU A 674 -1.35 -16.07 24.43
N ALA A 675 -0.02 -16.18 24.46
CA ALA A 675 0.78 -16.54 23.28
C ALA A 675 0.40 -17.93 22.75
N LEU A 676 0.25 -18.92 23.64
CA LEU A 676 -0.16 -20.28 23.26
C LEU A 676 -1.57 -20.30 22.65
N ALA A 677 -2.50 -19.52 23.20
CA ALA A 677 -3.84 -19.38 22.63
C ALA A 677 -3.82 -18.75 21.23
N GLY A 678 -2.92 -17.79 21.00
CA GLY A 678 -2.67 -17.21 19.67
C GLY A 678 -2.19 -18.25 18.65
N VAL A 679 -1.31 -19.17 19.05
CA VAL A 679 -0.85 -20.28 18.19
C VAL A 679 -2.02 -21.21 17.83
N HIS A 680 -2.85 -21.59 18.80
CA HIS A 680 -4.02 -22.44 18.55
C HIS A 680 -5.05 -21.75 17.66
N ALA A 681 -5.32 -20.46 17.89
CA ALA A 681 -6.19 -19.67 17.02
C ALA A 681 -5.66 -19.62 15.58
N LYS A 682 -4.36 -19.41 15.37
CA LYS A 682 -3.75 -19.40 14.02
C LYS A 682 -3.91 -20.75 13.31
N LYS A 683 -3.72 -21.86 14.02
CA LYS A 683 -3.94 -23.22 13.46
C LYS A 683 -5.39 -23.46 13.08
N LEU A 684 -6.32 -23.07 13.95
CA LEU A 684 -7.77 -23.16 13.69
C LEU A 684 -8.18 -22.31 12.48
N PHE A 685 -7.67 -21.08 12.38
CA PHE A 685 -7.91 -20.20 11.24
C PHE A 685 -7.48 -20.84 9.92
N TRP A 686 -6.22 -21.29 9.82
CA TRP A 686 -5.73 -21.92 8.58
C TRP A 686 -6.45 -23.22 8.25
N CYS A 687 -6.79 -24.02 9.26
CA CYS A 687 -7.63 -25.20 9.05
C CYS A 687 -8.99 -24.83 8.46
N SER A 688 -9.66 -23.80 8.99
CA SER A 688 -10.97 -23.38 8.50
C SER A 688 -10.92 -22.91 7.03
N VAL A 689 -9.82 -22.28 6.58
CA VAL A 689 -9.64 -21.84 5.19
C VAL A 689 -9.68 -23.02 4.22
N TRP A 690 -9.03 -24.14 4.55
CA TRP A 690 -9.01 -25.34 3.71
C TRP A 690 -10.25 -26.22 3.89
N HIS A 691 -10.84 -26.20 5.07
CA HIS A 691 -12.00 -27.03 5.44
C HIS A 691 -13.20 -26.79 4.52
N LEU A 692 -13.62 -25.54 4.32
CA LEU A 692 -14.84 -25.25 3.55
C LEU A 692 -14.73 -25.68 2.08
N PRO A 693 -13.67 -25.33 1.32
CA PRO A 693 -13.47 -25.84 -0.03
C PRO A 693 -13.46 -27.37 -0.07
N ALA A 694 -12.77 -28.03 0.88
CA ALA A 694 -12.72 -29.49 0.93
C ALA A 694 -14.12 -30.11 1.12
N VAL A 695 -14.92 -29.61 2.06
CA VAL A 695 -16.28 -30.12 2.30
C VAL A 695 -17.20 -29.85 1.11
N LEU A 696 -17.13 -28.67 0.48
CA LEU A 696 -17.95 -28.36 -0.69
C LEU A 696 -17.56 -29.21 -1.91
N ILE A 697 -16.26 -29.45 -2.14
CA ILE A 697 -15.79 -30.35 -3.20
C ILE A 697 -16.25 -31.78 -2.93
N LEU A 698 -16.13 -32.27 -1.68
CA LEU A 698 -16.64 -33.57 -1.29
C LEU A 698 -18.17 -33.69 -1.51
N ALA A 699 -18.92 -32.62 -1.24
CA ALA A 699 -20.37 -32.57 -1.47
C ALA A 699 -20.71 -32.63 -2.97
N MET A 700 -19.90 -31.98 -3.82
CA MET A 700 -20.05 -32.07 -5.28
C MET A 700 -19.68 -33.45 -5.82
N LEU A 701 -18.61 -34.07 -5.31
CA LEU A 701 -18.19 -35.41 -5.71
C LEU A 701 -19.22 -36.48 -5.32
N HIS A 702 -19.84 -36.34 -4.15
CA HIS A 702 -20.89 -37.22 -3.65
C HIS A 702 -22.29 -36.74 -4.00
N LYS A 703 -22.44 -35.84 -4.98
CA LYS A 703 -23.77 -35.45 -5.44
C LYS A 703 -24.47 -36.70 -5.97
N LYS A 704 -25.73 -36.88 -5.58
CA LYS A 704 -26.51 -38.09 -5.88
C LYS A 704 -26.48 -38.43 -7.37
N ASP A 705 -26.24 -39.69 -7.68
CA ASP A 705 -26.11 -40.27 -9.03
C ASP A 705 -24.91 -39.78 -9.87
N GLN A 706 -23.96 -39.00 -9.33
CA GLN A 706 -22.77 -38.58 -10.09
C GLN A 706 -21.83 -39.75 -10.40
N TRP A 707 -21.55 -40.61 -9.42
CA TRP A 707 -20.70 -41.79 -9.63
C TRP A 707 -21.32 -42.77 -10.61
N ASN A 708 -22.65 -42.97 -10.55
CA ASN A 708 -23.38 -43.80 -11.51
C ASN A 708 -23.21 -43.26 -12.94
N ARG A 709 -23.36 -41.96 -13.16
CA ARG A 709 -23.13 -41.32 -14.47
C ARG A 709 -21.68 -41.44 -14.94
N LEU A 710 -20.72 -41.30 -14.03
CA LEU A 710 -19.29 -41.43 -14.35
C LEU A 710 -18.94 -42.87 -14.76
N PHE A 711 -19.42 -43.86 -14.01
CA PHE A 711 -19.20 -45.28 -14.33
C PHE A 711 -19.90 -45.69 -15.62
N GLU A 712 -21.09 -45.15 -15.90
CA GLU A 712 -21.77 -45.30 -17.20
C GLU A 712 -20.95 -44.68 -18.35
N HIS A 713 -20.38 -43.49 -18.15
CA HIS A 713 -19.58 -42.80 -19.17
C HIS A 713 -18.23 -43.50 -19.45
N ILE A 714 -17.63 -44.14 -18.42
CA ILE A 714 -16.39 -44.93 -18.53
C ILE A 714 -16.66 -46.35 -19.06
N GLY A 715 -17.92 -46.72 -19.32
CA GLY A 715 -18.29 -48.01 -19.90
C GLY A 715 -18.32 -49.17 -18.89
N LEU A 716 -18.19 -48.89 -17.59
CA LEU A 716 -18.31 -49.86 -16.51
C LEU A 716 -19.79 -49.97 -16.11
N LYS A 717 -20.56 -50.78 -16.84
CA LYS A 717 -21.95 -51.12 -16.47
C LYS A 717 -21.97 -51.76 -15.09
N THR A 718 -22.41 -51.03 -14.07
CA THR A 718 -22.83 -51.64 -12.80
C THR A 718 -24.21 -52.24 -13.01
N ARG A 719 -24.34 -53.58 -12.92
CA ARG A 719 -25.65 -54.23 -12.89
C ARG A 719 -26.42 -53.68 -11.70
N LYS A 720 -27.54 -52.97 -11.94
CA LYS A 720 -28.55 -52.71 -10.91
C LYS A 720 -28.99 -54.07 -10.35
N ILE A 721 -28.69 -54.32 -9.08
CA ILE A 721 -29.39 -55.36 -8.32
C ILE A 721 -30.70 -54.70 -7.87
N GLU A 722 -31.75 -54.86 -8.68
CA GLU A 722 -33.12 -54.63 -8.24
C GLU A 722 -33.51 -55.75 -7.27
N GLY A 723 -33.16 -55.55 -5.99
CA GLY A 723 -33.63 -56.33 -4.87
C GLY A 723 -34.57 -55.49 -4.02
N ARG A 724 -35.85 -55.52 -4.38
CA ARG A 724 -36.99 -55.06 -3.58
C ARG A 724 -36.92 -55.73 -2.20
N LEU A 725 -36.69 -54.96 -1.14
CA LEU A 725 -37.06 -55.34 0.23
C LEU A 725 -38.13 -54.35 0.67
N GLU A 726 -39.38 -54.72 0.37
CA GLU A 726 -40.52 -54.36 1.21
C GLU A 726 -40.34 -55.08 2.55
N VAL A 727 -40.10 -54.33 3.64
CA VAL A 727 -40.76 -54.45 4.95
C VAL A 727 -40.73 -53.08 5.62
#